data_AF-A0A225DPH6-F1
#
_entry.id   AF-A0A225DPH6-F1
#
_cell.length_a   1.000
_cell.length_b   1.000
_cell.length_c   1.000
_cell.angle_alpha   90.00
_cell.angle_beta   90.00
_cell.angle_gamma   90.00
#
_symmetry.space_group_name_H-M   'P 1'
#
loop_
_entity.id
_entity.type
_entity.pdbx_description
1 polymer ?
#
loop_
_entity_poly.entity_id
_entity_poly.type
_entity_poly.pdbx_seq_one_letter_code
_entity_poly.pdbx_strand_id
1 'polypeptide(L)'
;MPRTFLRPGRPAGLVLLAAFATLLVAGPAAAVIKALIPLKEVLNGEEFIFIAQVDAVDAAKPSVVFTFAENLKGKAPFERIAVNLTGDSFAKKDNHTKEMLDRLAAKRQLVFFSSKVGKDYSAFGYMDGTWFQLRGVTDPDGKTVRWAFLHCEPYFRRTFKGTTDELKTVVTECLAGKRKPPEPDEKEPPGYGTKPEKPADGKNSRVVPSGSVPGAASPALFGVIPSFVLIGPLAIIAALFPGVFARLAVGMKRWRAFLTVASTNSTLALAYFWLRSYLPDTFWFSAQAFAIYLLAGTLVGLLWAGRRYRQAAALEPDVSAPPARTEILGLLGVTALTAVSVALTGWWAGWGEVIQMPWKEFTGIGVGLAAATAYALYRAATQRIDVGSDSKPLPIRLSLAGEAVGLSALAVFSATVLTVTWPREHGPVDLAGEVGEAVSTEGDSGPKLVDAKLFFETPDFHEIMSSANVTGDKIYFGASKTTGFRGSGAVFCLDRATGAEAWRFTDDGGLMPVFATPAVAGGQVFAGEGLHTDVERRLFRLDAATGKPSWPAPVATTSHTEGSPRVANGKVYFSAGDDGLFCVNTETGKEAWHLKGSEQKLHIDTPPAVAKGMVFLGSGYLTFAMLGLNAETGAEVWRTPAPYRSFGAPLVIGDKVVYGLGTGNLTTDLATESEPGIPTETKPAGAVVCLEAATGKEVWRYDTPKSVHTATAADARTVYAACRDGFVYALDRKTGKLRWKRSLGSALTAGPAVAAYAGGALSLAVYAVSSEGLVACLSPADGKVLWTRDLRSQTGREVQVLSTPVVVSGDGSGTTRHVFIGSMLTNKNNAAKTAALFRIEDTVGE
;
A
#
# COMPACT_ATOMS: atom_id res chain seq x y z
N MET A 1 7.60 -20.16 -9.08
CA MET A 1 8.04 -19.36 -10.27
C MET A 1 6.98 -19.50 -11.37
N PRO A 2 6.87 -18.59 -12.36
CA PRO A 2 7.81 -17.53 -12.75
C PRO A 2 7.29 -16.14 -12.29
N ARG A 3 8.01 -15.30 -11.51
CA ARG A 3 9.27 -14.57 -11.77
C ARG A 3 9.61 -14.39 -13.24
N THR A 4 9.26 -13.23 -13.79
CA THR A 4 10.16 -12.19 -14.33
C THR A 4 9.33 -11.25 -15.18
N PHE A 5 9.27 -9.95 -14.87
CA PHE A 5 9.38 -8.88 -15.86
C PHE A 5 9.63 -7.56 -15.11
N LEU A 6 10.63 -6.82 -15.58
CA LEU A 6 11.12 -5.50 -15.17
C LEU A 6 12.20 -5.48 -14.06
N ARG A 7 13.44 -5.23 -14.51
CA ARG A 7 14.62 -4.91 -13.70
C ARG A 7 14.43 -3.56 -12.98
N PRO A 8 14.93 -3.39 -11.74
CA PRO A 8 14.87 -2.11 -11.04
C PRO A 8 16.04 -1.22 -11.47
N GLY A 9 15.74 -0.14 -12.18
CA GLY A 9 16.77 0.79 -12.65
C GLY A 9 16.22 1.87 -13.56
N ARG A 10 15.19 2.61 -13.12
CA ARG A 10 14.73 3.91 -13.65
C ARG A 10 13.59 4.45 -12.76
N PRO A 11 13.39 5.79 -12.68
CA PRO A 11 12.61 6.40 -11.61
C PRO A 11 11.11 6.18 -11.83
N ALA A 12 10.56 5.14 -11.19
CA ALA A 12 9.12 4.87 -11.18
C ALA A 12 8.30 6.05 -10.62
N GLY A 13 8.89 6.85 -9.72
CA GLY A 13 8.28 8.07 -9.20
C GLY A 13 8.04 9.14 -10.27
N LEU A 14 8.91 9.22 -11.29
CA LEU A 14 8.75 10.16 -12.41
C LEU A 14 7.71 9.65 -13.41
N VAL A 15 7.53 8.33 -13.53
CA VAL A 15 6.48 7.71 -14.36
C VAL A 15 5.11 7.89 -13.73
N LEU A 16 4.98 7.83 -12.41
CA LEU A 16 3.71 8.09 -11.71
C LEU A 16 3.38 9.57 -11.63
N LEU A 17 4.35 10.47 -11.41
CA LEU A 17 4.15 11.92 -11.54
C LEU A 17 3.82 12.31 -12.99
N ALA A 18 4.48 11.69 -13.98
CA ALA A 18 4.13 11.86 -15.38
C ALA A 18 2.75 11.26 -15.68
N ALA A 19 2.37 10.12 -15.11
CA ALA A 19 1.04 9.52 -15.27
C ALA A 19 -0.06 10.40 -14.66
N PHE A 20 0.18 10.93 -13.45
CA PHE A 20 -0.71 11.85 -12.73
C PHE A 20 -0.83 13.19 -13.47
N ALA A 21 0.29 13.73 -13.96
CA ALA A 21 0.31 14.92 -14.81
C ALA A 21 -0.34 14.66 -16.17
N THR A 22 -0.15 13.51 -16.82
CA THR A 22 -0.81 13.16 -18.08
C THR A 22 -2.30 12.86 -17.89
N LEU A 23 -2.76 12.43 -16.71
CA LEU A 23 -4.19 12.26 -16.40
C LEU A 23 -4.87 13.60 -16.06
N LEU A 24 -4.13 14.55 -15.47
CA LEU A 24 -4.58 15.93 -15.25
C LEU A 24 -4.46 16.83 -16.50
N VAL A 25 -3.60 16.46 -17.45
CA VAL A 25 -3.34 17.18 -18.71
C VAL A 25 -3.86 16.40 -19.94
N ALA A 26 -4.57 15.29 -19.75
CA ALA A 26 -5.20 14.55 -20.83
C ALA A 26 -6.25 15.45 -21.51
N GLY A 27 -5.87 16.08 -22.62
CA GLY A 27 -6.81 16.66 -23.56
C GLY A 27 -7.76 15.57 -24.08
N PRO A 28 -8.97 15.93 -24.56
CA PRO A 28 -9.93 14.98 -25.07
C PRO A 28 -9.29 14.12 -26.16
N ALA A 29 -9.13 12.82 -25.89
CA ALA A 29 -8.84 11.85 -26.91
C ALA A 29 -10.09 11.72 -27.78
N ALA A 30 -10.10 12.42 -28.91
CA ALA A 30 -11.17 12.34 -29.88
C ALA A 30 -11.15 10.94 -30.50
N ALA A 31 -12.11 10.09 -30.15
CA ALA A 31 -12.29 8.80 -30.80
C ALA A 31 -12.96 9.03 -32.15
N VAL A 32 -12.29 8.65 -33.25
CA VAL A 32 -12.86 8.71 -34.59
C VAL A 32 -13.70 7.45 -34.83
N ILE A 33 -14.95 7.63 -35.25
CA ILE A 33 -15.87 6.55 -35.58
C ILE A 33 -15.30 5.78 -36.78
N LYS A 34 -14.91 4.52 -36.58
CA LYS A 34 -14.49 3.60 -37.66
C LYS A 34 -15.64 2.75 -38.22
N ALA A 35 -16.87 3.02 -37.79
CA ALA A 35 -18.04 2.29 -38.26
C ALA A 35 -18.30 2.60 -39.73
N LEU A 36 -18.62 1.57 -40.52
CA LEU A 36 -19.04 1.71 -41.91
C LEU A 36 -20.39 2.43 -41.94
N ILE A 37 -20.47 3.59 -42.61
CA ILE A 37 -21.72 4.34 -42.76
C ILE A 37 -22.14 4.28 -44.24
N PRO A 38 -23.21 3.55 -44.60
CA PRO A 38 -23.70 3.47 -45.98
C PRO A 38 -24.20 4.82 -46.49
N LEU A 39 -24.12 5.08 -47.81
CA LEU A 39 -24.56 6.36 -48.40
C LEU A 39 -26.05 6.60 -48.14
N LYS A 40 -26.85 5.52 -48.07
CA LYS A 40 -28.27 5.57 -47.69
C LYS A 40 -28.49 6.23 -46.32
N GLU A 41 -27.64 5.94 -45.33
CA GLU A 41 -27.75 6.54 -43.99
C GLU A 41 -27.39 8.01 -44.01
N VAL A 42 -26.35 8.40 -44.75
CA VAL A 42 -25.96 9.81 -44.95
C VAL A 42 -27.11 10.58 -45.61
N LEU A 43 -27.69 10.04 -46.69
CA LEU A 43 -28.81 10.68 -47.39
C LEU A 43 -30.05 10.80 -46.52
N ASN A 44 -30.31 9.87 -45.61
CA ASN A 44 -31.47 9.91 -44.71
C ASN A 44 -31.26 10.86 -43.53
N GLY A 45 -30.08 10.81 -42.91
CA GLY A 45 -29.77 11.54 -41.67
C GLY A 45 -29.50 13.03 -41.85
N GLU A 46 -29.03 13.44 -43.04
CA GLU A 46 -28.61 14.83 -43.25
C GLU A 46 -29.80 15.72 -43.65
N GLU A 47 -29.93 16.85 -42.97
CA GLU A 47 -31.05 17.79 -43.10
C GLU A 47 -30.93 18.63 -44.37
N PHE A 48 -29.69 18.99 -44.73
CA PHE A 48 -29.32 19.82 -45.86
C PHE A 48 -28.27 19.10 -46.71
N ILE A 49 -28.52 18.95 -48.00
CA ILE A 49 -27.54 18.45 -48.97
C ILE A 49 -27.48 19.46 -50.11
N PHE A 50 -26.29 19.92 -50.44
CA PHE A 50 -26.11 21.00 -51.39
C PHE A 50 -24.76 21.01 -52.06
N ILE A 51 -24.67 21.78 -53.13
CA ILE A 51 -23.44 22.02 -53.86
C ILE A 51 -22.99 23.44 -53.56
N ALA A 52 -21.73 23.59 -53.21
CA ALA A 52 -21.09 24.88 -53.07
C ALA A 52 -19.79 24.91 -53.88
N GLN A 53 -19.42 26.10 -54.35
CA GLN A 53 -18.22 26.33 -55.13
C GLN A 53 -17.18 27.10 -54.31
N VAL A 54 -15.91 26.83 -54.55
CA VAL A 54 -14.79 27.57 -53.95
C VAL A 54 -14.76 29.00 -54.52
N ASP A 55 -15.01 29.98 -53.68
CA ASP A 55 -14.95 31.41 -54.04
C ASP A 55 -13.52 31.95 -53.88
N ALA A 56 -12.92 31.74 -52.71
CA ALA A 56 -11.55 32.20 -52.41
C ALA A 56 -10.81 31.23 -51.49
N VAL A 57 -9.50 31.11 -51.69
CA VAL A 57 -8.57 30.35 -50.81
C VAL A 57 -7.42 31.27 -50.40
N ASP A 58 -7.14 31.33 -49.10
CA ASP A 58 -5.95 31.97 -48.53
C ASP A 58 -5.08 30.89 -47.90
N ALA A 59 -3.92 30.63 -48.52
CA ALA A 59 -2.96 29.66 -48.02
C ALA A 59 -2.07 30.22 -46.90
N ALA A 60 -1.88 31.55 -46.84
CA ALA A 60 -1.07 32.22 -45.81
C ALA A 60 -1.82 32.28 -44.47
N LYS A 61 -3.13 32.47 -44.53
CA LYS A 61 -4.06 32.26 -43.41
C LYS A 61 -4.98 31.12 -43.81
N PRO A 62 -4.65 29.84 -43.49
CA PRO A 62 -5.28 28.65 -44.07
C PRO A 62 -6.80 28.72 -43.91
N SER A 63 -7.48 29.20 -44.95
CA SER A 63 -8.91 29.45 -44.95
C SER A 63 -9.47 29.40 -46.36
N VAL A 64 -10.74 29.04 -46.46
CA VAL A 64 -11.47 28.95 -47.72
C VAL A 64 -12.88 29.49 -47.55
N VAL A 65 -13.39 30.11 -48.60
CA VAL A 65 -14.78 30.57 -48.67
C VAL A 65 -15.48 29.74 -49.73
N PHE A 66 -16.60 29.13 -49.36
CA PHE A 66 -17.52 28.50 -50.30
C PHE A 66 -18.78 29.37 -50.47
N THR A 67 -19.23 29.50 -51.72
CA THR A 67 -20.51 30.13 -52.07
C THR A 67 -21.49 29.08 -52.56
N PHE A 68 -22.74 29.22 -52.15
CA PHE A 68 -23.78 28.25 -52.48
C PHE A 68 -24.07 28.24 -53.98
N ALA A 69 -24.20 27.04 -54.58
CA ALA A 69 -24.50 26.87 -56.00
C ALA A 69 -25.88 26.23 -56.22
N GLU A 70 -26.21 25.14 -55.52
CA GLU A 70 -27.42 24.35 -55.78
C GLU A 70 -27.90 23.61 -54.50
N ASN A 71 -29.20 23.62 -54.20
CA ASN A 71 -29.78 22.82 -53.11
C ASN A 71 -30.27 21.47 -53.66
N LEU A 72 -29.82 20.36 -53.07
CA LEU A 72 -30.26 19.01 -53.45
C LEU A 72 -31.29 18.43 -52.47
N LYS A 73 -31.15 18.72 -51.16
CA LYS A 73 -32.09 18.33 -50.10
C LYS A 73 -32.14 19.43 -49.04
N GLY A 74 -33.34 19.85 -48.64
CA GLY A 74 -33.51 20.96 -47.69
C GLY A 74 -32.99 22.30 -48.22
N LYS A 75 -33.26 23.40 -47.51
CA LYS A 75 -32.69 24.72 -47.82
C LYS A 75 -31.81 25.15 -46.64
N ALA A 76 -30.50 25.19 -46.85
CA ALA A 76 -29.57 25.60 -45.80
C ALA A 76 -29.85 27.06 -45.38
N PRO A 77 -29.84 27.39 -44.07
CA PRO A 77 -30.13 28.73 -43.57
C PRO A 77 -28.95 29.72 -43.69
N PHE A 78 -27.98 29.42 -44.56
CA PHE A 78 -26.79 30.23 -44.80
C PHE A 78 -26.40 30.16 -46.27
N GLU A 79 -25.94 31.27 -46.84
CA GLU A 79 -25.59 31.40 -48.27
C GLU A 79 -24.06 31.32 -48.52
N ARG A 80 -23.26 31.40 -47.45
CA ARG A 80 -21.80 31.43 -47.50
C ARG A 80 -21.18 30.64 -46.36
N ILE A 81 -20.13 29.88 -46.66
CA ILE A 81 -19.40 29.05 -45.70
C ILE A 81 -17.94 29.51 -45.70
N ALA A 82 -17.56 30.34 -44.73
CA ALA A 82 -16.18 30.75 -44.51
C ALA A 82 -15.52 29.80 -43.49
N VAL A 83 -14.58 28.98 -43.96
CA VAL A 83 -13.96 27.91 -43.19
C VAL A 83 -12.53 28.27 -42.82
N ASN A 84 -12.22 28.16 -41.54
CA ASN A 84 -10.84 28.12 -41.06
C ASN A 84 -10.26 26.70 -41.23
N LEU A 85 -9.20 26.55 -42.01
CA LEU A 85 -8.55 25.27 -42.37
C LEU A 85 -7.43 24.84 -41.41
N THR A 86 -7.25 25.48 -40.26
CA THR A 86 -6.20 25.11 -39.28
C THR A 86 -6.34 23.69 -38.72
N GLY A 87 -7.54 23.11 -38.78
CA GLY A 87 -7.79 21.72 -38.44
C GLY A 87 -7.82 21.43 -36.93
N ASP A 88 -8.41 20.30 -36.58
CA ASP A 88 -8.34 19.73 -35.24
C ASP A 88 -6.98 19.01 -35.00
N SER A 89 -6.85 18.31 -33.88
CA SER A 89 -5.62 17.58 -33.55
C SER A 89 -5.26 16.49 -34.57
N PHE A 90 -6.24 15.87 -35.24
CA PHE A 90 -5.99 14.88 -36.28
C PHE A 90 -5.46 15.53 -37.54
N ALA A 91 -6.08 16.62 -37.98
CA ALA A 91 -5.58 17.37 -39.12
C ALA A 91 -4.15 17.88 -38.94
N LYS A 92 -3.77 18.26 -37.72
CA LYS A 92 -2.40 18.68 -37.41
C LYS A 92 -1.42 17.51 -37.43
N LYS A 93 -1.81 16.35 -36.89
CA LYS A 93 -0.97 15.15 -36.84
C LYS A 93 -0.63 14.63 -38.24
N ASP A 94 -1.63 14.52 -39.10
CA ASP A 94 -1.50 13.89 -40.41
C ASP A 94 -1.44 14.94 -41.55
N ASN A 95 -1.24 16.21 -41.20
CA ASN A 95 -1.06 17.35 -42.10
C ASN A 95 -2.21 17.56 -43.12
N HIS A 96 -3.44 17.29 -42.69
CA HIS A 96 -4.64 17.36 -43.54
C HIS A 96 -4.91 18.78 -44.07
N THR A 97 -4.51 19.82 -43.35
CA THR A 97 -4.63 21.21 -43.82
C THR A 97 -3.90 21.42 -45.14
N LYS A 98 -2.68 20.90 -45.26
CA LYS A 98 -1.90 20.97 -46.50
C LYS A 98 -2.60 20.18 -47.61
N GLU A 99 -3.10 18.99 -47.29
CA GLU A 99 -3.80 18.13 -48.25
C GLU A 99 -5.07 18.78 -48.80
N MET A 100 -5.83 19.50 -47.96
CA MET A 100 -6.98 20.28 -48.41
C MET A 100 -6.57 21.45 -49.29
N LEU A 101 -5.57 22.23 -48.88
CA LEU A 101 -5.09 23.38 -49.66
C LEU A 101 -4.56 22.98 -51.04
N ASP A 102 -3.90 21.83 -51.16
CA ASP A 102 -3.41 21.32 -52.45
C ASP A 102 -4.53 20.86 -53.39
N ARG A 103 -5.75 20.64 -52.89
CA ARG A 103 -6.90 20.15 -53.66
C ARG A 103 -7.94 21.21 -53.97
N LEU A 104 -7.98 22.28 -53.17
CA LEU A 104 -8.91 23.39 -53.38
C LEU A 104 -8.41 24.29 -54.51
N ALA A 105 -9.29 24.57 -55.47
CA ALA A 105 -9.06 25.51 -56.55
C ALA A 105 -10.30 26.39 -56.72
N ALA A 106 -10.11 27.65 -57.11
CA ALA A 106 -11.22 28.58 -57.34
C ALA A 106 -12.23 28.00 -58.35
N LYS A 107 -13.52 28.26 -58.12
CA LYS A 107 -14.68 27.76 -58.89
C LYS A 107 -14.90 26.24 -58.85
N ARG A 108 -14.07 25.47 -58.14
CA ARG A 108 -14.32 24.03 -57.98
C ARG A 108 -15.59 23.79 -57.18
N GLN A 109 -16.44 22.88 -57.65
CA GLN A 109 -17.66 22.47 -56.95
C GLN A 109 -17.40 21.30 -56.00
N LEU A 110 -18.09 21.31 -54.87
CA LEU A 110 -18.04 20.27 -53.84
C LEU A 110 -19.46 19.95 -53.39
N VAL A 111 -19.67 18.70 -52.94
CA VAL A 111 -20.96 18.27 -52.35
C VAL A 111 -20.84 18.34 -50.84
N PHE A 112 -21.82 18.98 -50.19
CA PHE A 112 -21.92 19.11 -48.75
C PHE A 112 -23.16 18.41 -48.23
N PHE A 113 -22.99 17.76 -47.09
CA PHE A 113 -24.03 17.12 -46.31
C PHE A 113 -23.99 17.75 -44.92
N SER A 114 -25.09 18.35 -44.46
CA SER A 114 -25.10 19.09 -43.21
C SER A 114 -26.41 18.91 -42.46
N SER A 115 -26.30 18.90 -41.14
CA SER A 115 -27.42 18.79 -40.21
C SER A 115 -27.20 19.68 -39.00
N LYS A 116 -28.30 20.17 -38.44
CA LYS A 116 -28.25 20.95 -37.21
C LYS A 116 -28.11 20.03 -36.00
N VAL A 117 -27.10 20.26 -35.18
CA VAL A 117 -26.82 19.52 -33.94
C VAL A 117 -26.94 20.50 -32.77
N GLY A 118 -28.11 20.51 -32.13
CA GLY A 118 -28.45 21.52 -31.13
C GLY A 118 -28.56 22.92 -31.75
N LYS A 119 -27.66 23.83 -31.38
CA LYS A 119 -27.56 25.19 -31.96
C LYS A 119 -26.49 25.32 -33.05
N ASP A 120 -25.63 24.33 -33.20
CA ASP A 120 -24.50 24.30 -34.13
C ASP A 120 -24.85 23.42 -35.35
N TYR A 121 -23.96 23.41 -36.35
CA TYR A 121 -24.04 22.56 -37.53
C TYR A 121 -22.89 21.55 -37.55
N SER A 122 -23.19 20.32 -37.94
CA SER A 122 -22.21 19.36 -38.42
C SER A 122 -22.29 19.34 -39.94
N ALA A 123 -21.14 19.24 -40.63
CA ALA A 123 -21.15 19.01 -42.06
C ALA A 123 -20.02 18.09 -42.51
N PHE A 124 -20.31 17.27 -43.52
CA PHE A 124 -19.34 16.52 -44.29
C PHE A 124 -19.26 17.11 -45.69
N GLY A 125 -18.04 17.35 -46.17
CA GLY A 125 -17.78 17.76 -47.54
C GLY A 125 -17.11 16.65 -48.32
N TYR A 126 -17.37 16.64 -49.62
CA TYR A 126 -16.80 15.69 -50.56
C TYR A 126 -16.20 16.38 -51.78
N MET A 127 -15.00 15.93 -52.16
CA MET A 127 -14.28 16.38 -53.34
C MET A 127 -13.42 15.24 -53.90
N ASP A 128 -13.82 14.70 -55.04
CA ASP A 128 -13.07 13.75 -55.88
C ASP A 128 -12.39 12.65 -55.07
N GLY A 129 -13.19 11.79 -54.45
CA GLY A 129 -12.73 10.69 -53.59
C GLY A 129 -12.27 11.09 -52.19
N THR A 130 -12.25 12.38 -51.85
CA THR A 130 -11.81 12.85 -50.52
C THR A 130 -12.99 13.38 -49.71
N TRP A 131 -13.27 12.72 -48.59
CA TRP A 131 -14.20 13.19 -47.57
C TRP A 131 -13.49 14.08 -46.55
N PHE A 132 -14.22 15.05 -45.99
CA PHE A 132 -13.73 15.86 -44.88
C PHE A 132 -14.88 16.32 -44.00
N GLN A 133 -14.56 16.66 -42.74
CA GLN A 133 -15.55 17.11 -41.77
C GLN A 133 -15.35 18.58 -41.39
N LEU A 134 -16.47 19.29 -41.29
CA LEU A 134 -16.57 20.66 -40.81
C LEU A 134 -17.51 20.75 -39.62
N ARG A 135 -17.29 21.75 -38.78
CA ARG A 135 -18.22 22.15 -37.72
C ARG A 135 -18.57 23.63 -37.88
N GLY A 136 -19.85 23.93 -37.91
CA GLY A 136 -20.38 25.29 -37.91
C GLY A 136 -20.83 25.67 -36.51
N VAL A 137 -20.19 26.64 -35.86
CA VAL A 137 -20.65 27.18 -34.59
C VAL A 137 -21.50 28.41 -34.86
N THR A 138 -22.75 28.39 -34.42
CA THR A 138 -23.63 29.55 -34.57
C THR A 138 -23.27 30.60 -33.51
N ASP A 139 -22.99 31.83 -33.95
CA ASP A 139 -22.71 32.94 -33.05
C ASP A 139 -23.92 33.24 -32.14
N PRO A 140 -23.70 33.90 -30.99
CA PRO A 140 -24.78 34.24 -30.05
C PRO A 140 -25.92 35.06 -30.66
N ASP A 141 -25.66 35.76 -31.77
CA ASP A 141 -26.66 36.53 -32.52
C ASP A 141 -27.64 35.66 -33.34
N GLY A 142 -27.37 34.36 -33.46
CA GLY A 142 -28.17 33.40 -34.22
C GLY A 142 -28.13 33.58 -35.73
N LYS A 143 -27.33 34.53 -36.26
CA LYS A 143 -27.32 34.96 -37.66
C LYS A 143 -26.07 34.52 -38.41
N THR A 144 -24.94 34.39 -37.71
CA THR A 144 -23.66 34.05 -38.34
C THR A 144 -23.21 32.65 -37.93
N VAL A 145 -22.79 31.83 -38.88
CA VAL A 145 -22.21 30.50 -38.62
C VAL A 145 -20.71 30.54 -38.93
N ARG A 146 -19.88 30.29 -37.92
CA ARG A 146 -18.42 30.20 -38.07
C ARG A 146 -18.01 28.76 -38.32
N TRP A 147 -17.41 28.51 -39.47
CA TRP A 147 -17.03 27.16 -39.86
C TRP A 147 -15.57 26.87 -39.55
N ALA A 148 -15.34 25.72 -38.93
CA ALA A 148 -14.01 25.18 -38.67
C ALA A 148 -13.86 23.84 -39.37
N PHE A 149 -12.75 23.68 -40.08
CA PHE A 149 -12.28 22.39 -40.57
C PHE A 149 -11.82 21.54 -39.41
N LEU A 150 -12.25 20.27 -39.39
CA LEU A 150 -11.81 19.29 -38.41
C LEU A 150 -10.66 18.48 -39.02
N HIS A 151 -10.97 17.50 -39.86
CA HIS A 151 -9.98 16.64 -40.51
C HIS A 151 -10.51 16.06 -41.83
N CYS A 152 -9.59 15.57 -42.68
CA CYS A 152 -9.92 14.74 -43.83
C CYS A 152 -10.13 13.29 -43.43
N GLU A 153 -10.87 12.58 -44.28
CA GLU A 153 -11.16 11.16 -44.22
C GLU A 153 -11.69 10.65 -42.86
N PRO A 154 -12.94 11.00 -42.51
CA PRO A 154 -13.62 10.46 -41.33
C PRO A 154 -14.10 9.01 -41.55
N TYR A 155 -13.35 8.19 -42.31
CA TYR A 155 -13.67 6.82 -42.73
C TYR A 155 -14.84 6.67 -43.71
N PHE A 156 -15.14 7.71 -44.49
CA PHE A 156 -16.26 7.72 -45.45
C PHE A 156 -15.83 7.34 -46.88
N ARG A 157 -14.55 7.10 -47.14
CA ARG A 157 -14.13 6.61 -48.47
C ARG A 157 -14.79 5.28 -48.85
N ARG A 158 -15.06 4.43 -47.85
CA ARG A 158 -15.82 3.18 -47.99
C ARG A 158 -17.28 3.41 -48.36
N THR A 159 -17.83 4.60 -48.06
CA THR A 159 -19.18 5.02 -48.42
C THR A 159 -19.27 5.37 -49.90
N PHE A 160 -18.30 6.12 -50.42
CA PHE A 160 -18.23 6.49 -51.85
C PHE A 160 -16.82 7.01 -52.20
N LYS A 161 -16.25 6.52 -53.31
CA LYS A 161 -14.87 6.83 -53.75
C LYS A 161 -14.74 7.47 -55.14
N GLY A 162 -15.84 7.71 -55.83
CA GLY A 162 -15.88 8.23 -57.21
C GLY A 162 -15.47 9.69 -57.37
N THR A 163 -15.82 10.30 -58.49
CA THR A 163 -15.62 11.75 -58.71
C THR A 163 -16.71 12.59 -58.06
N THR A 164 -16.49 13.90 -57.94
CA THR A 164 -17.52 14.82 -57.42
C THR A 164 -18.76 14.85 -58.32
N ASP A 165 -18.58 14.79 -59.63
CA ASP A 165 -19.68 14.74 -60.61
C ASP A 165 -20.46 13.43 -60.55
N GLU A 166 -19.76 12.30 -60.35
CA GLU A 166 -20.40 11.02 -60.10
C GLU A 166 -21.22 11.04 -58.81
N LEU A 167 -20.66 11.57 -57.71
CA LEU A 167 -21.41 11.68 -56.46
C LEU A 167 -22.62 12.60 -56.62
N LYS A 168 -22.47 13.74 -57.31
CA LYS A 168 -23.58 14.66 -57.61
C LYS A 168 -24.72 13.92 -58.30
N THR A 169 -24.42 13.21 -59.39
CA THR A 169 -25.42 12.44 -60.14
C THR A 169 -26.07 11.37 -59.27
N VAL A 170 -25.26 10.59 -58.53
CA VAL A 170 -25.75 9.53 -57.62
C VAL A 170 -26.69 10.12 -56.57
N VAL A 171 -26.30 11.20 -55.89
CA VAL A 171 -27.10 11.85 -54.85
C VAL A 171 -28.41 12.38 -55.43
N THR A 172 -28.36 13.08 -56.56
CA THR A 172 -29.57 13.62 -57.22
C THR A 172 -30.53 12.52 -57.65
N GLU A 173 -30.03 11.44 -58.27
CA GLU A 173 -30.86 10.31 -58.69
C GLU A 173 -31.45 9.54 -57.49
N CYS A 174 -30.68 9.39 -56.40
CA CYS A 174 -31.14 8.73 -55.18
C CYS A 174 -32.24 9.54 -54.47
N LEU A 175 -32.06 10.87 -54.36
CA LEU A 175 -33.06 11.76 -53.78
C LEU A 175 -34.34 11.84 -54.63
N ALA A 176 -34.21 11.70 -55.95
CA ALA A 176 -35.35 11.61 -56.87
C ALA A 176 -36.00 10.19 -56.92
N GLY A 177 -35.48 9.22 -56.17
CA GLY A 177 -35.97 7.83 -56.16
C GLY A 177 -35.69 7.04 -57.44
N LYS A 178 -34.86 7.56 -58.35
CA LYS A 178 -34.54 6.95 -59.66
C LYS A 178 -33.44 5.90 -59.60
N ARG A 179 -32.62 5.93 -58.54
CA ARG A 179 -31.50 5.01 -58.32
C ARG A 179 -31.42 4.63 -56.84
N LYS A 180 -31.02 3.38 -56.55
CA LYS A 180 -30.69 2.98 -55.17
C LYS A 180 -29.27 3.44 -54.81
N PRO A 181 -29.00 3.89 -53.58
CA PRO A 181 -27.65 4.24 -53.16
C PRO A 181 -26.70 3.05 -53.34
N PRO A 182 -25.45 3.27 -53.83
CA PRO A 182 -24.46 2.21 -53.92
C PRO A 182 -24.18 1.61 -52.54
N GLU A 183 -23.95 0.30 -52.51
CA GLU A 183 -23.52 -0.40 -51.30
C GLU A 183 -22.07 0.02 -50.95
N PRO A 184 -21.74 0.15 -49.65
CA PRO A 184 -20.40 0.52 -49.23
C PRO A 184 -19.38 -0.61 -49.48
N ASP A 185 -18.14 -0.23 -49.78
CA ASP A 185 -17.02 -1.16 -49.99
C ASP A 185 -16.17 -1.27 -48.73
N GLU A 186 -16.38 -2.32 -47.94
CA GLU A 186 -15.63 -2.58 -46.70
C GLU A 186 -14.13 -2.78 -46.92
N LYS A 187 -13.72 -3.20 -48.12
CA LYS A 187 -12.33 -3.48 -48.47
C LYS A 187 -11.57 -2.22 -48.91
N GLU A 188 -12.27 -1.12 -49.17
CA GLU A 188 -11.62 0.14 -49.54
C GLU A 188 -10.83 0.69 -48.33
N PRO A 189 -9.51 0.91 -48.47
CA PRO A 189 -8.72 1.50 -47.40
C PRO A 189 -9.08 2.99 -47.24
N PRO A 190 -9.07 3.56 -46.03
CA PRO A 190 -9.22 5.00 -45.86
C PRO A 190 -8.09 5.73 -46.60
N GLY A 191 -8.41 6.86 -47.24
CA GLY A 191 -7.43 7.66 -47.94
C GLY A 191 -8.06 8.81 -48.73
N TYR A 192 -7.25 9.49 -49.53
CA TYR A 192 -7.69 10.59 -50.37
C TYR A 192 -7.89 10.13 -51.82
N GLY A 193 -8.80 10.76 -52.54
CA GLY A 193 -8.92 10.51 -53.98
C GLY A 193 -7.77 11.12 -54.76
N THR A 194 -7.81 10.99 -56.09
CA THR A 194 -6.75 11.51 -56.96
C THR A 194 -6.59 13.02 -56.78
N LYS A 195 -5.35 13.50 -56.66
CA LYS A 195 -5.09 14.95 -56.64
C LYS A 195 -5.43 15.54 -58.02
N PRO A 196 -6.03 16.73 -58.09
CA PRO A 196 -6.15 17.44 -59.36
C PRO A 196 -4.76 17.74 -59.94
N GLU A 197 -4.63 17.71 -61.26
CA GLU A 197 -3.50 18.36 -61.93
C GLU A 197 -3.56 19.86 -61.63
N LYS A 198 -2.48 20.44 -61.09
CA LYS A 198 -2.44 21.89 -60.83
C LYS A 198 -2.48 22.63 -62.17
N PRO A 199 -3.37 23.61 -62.36
CA PRO A 199 -3.26 24.52 -63.50
C PRO A 199 -1.94 25.27 -63.39
N ALA A 200 -1.14 25.25 -64.45
CA ALA A 200 0.00 26.15 -64.61
C ALA A 200 -0.56 27.56 -64.79
N ASP A 201 -0.67 28.33 -63.71
CA ASP A 201 -0.44 29.78 -63.71
C ASP A 201 -0.63 30.35 -62.30
N GLY A 202 0.50 30.70 -61.69
CA GLY A 202 0.52 31.49 -60.46
C GLY A 202 0.24 32.95 -60.77
N LYS A 203 -0.88 33.47 -60.25
CA LYS A 203 -1.01 34.83 -59.71
C LYS A 203 -2.45 35.07 -59.21
N ASN A 204 -2.50 35.77 -58.07
CA ASN A 204 -3.66 36.42 -57.45
C ASN A 204 -4.54 35.59 -56.49
N SER A 205 -4.24 35.69 -55.19
CA SER A 205 -5.29 36.02 -54.24
C SER A 205 -4.80 37.11 -53.28
N ARG A 206 -5.67 38.11 -53.09
CA ARG A 206 -5.42 39.44 -52.55
C ARG A 206 -5.54 39.41 -51.02
N VAL A 207 -4.57 40.00 -50.32
CA VAL A 207 -4.53 40.17 -48.86
C VAL A 207 -5.63 41.13 -48.39
N VAL A 208 -6.33 40.81 -47.30
CA VAL A 208 -7.18 41.74 -46.53
C VAL A 208 -6.81 41.66 -45.02
N PRO A 209 -6.76 42.79 -44.27
CA PRO A 209 -6.03 42.89 -43.01
C PRO A 209 -6.77 42.36 -41.77
N SER A 210 -5.99 42.15 -40.72
CA SER A 210 -6.34 41.61 -39.40
C SER A 210 -7.18 42.55 -38.52
N GLY A 211 -8.18 42.00 -37.84
CA GLY A 211 -8.76 42.55 -36.62
C GLY A 211 -8.70 41.51 -35.50
N SER A 212 -7.93 41.80 -34.45
CA SER A 212 -7.74 40.96 -33.27
C SER A 212 -8.84 41.16 -32.24
N VAL A 213 -9.39 40.09 -31.68
CA VAL A 213 -9.97 40.09 -30.32
C VAL A 213 -9.52 38.80 -29.59
N PRO A 214 -8.92 38.88 -28.38
CA PRO A 214 -8.39 37.74 -27.66
C PRO A 214 -9.42 37.11 -26.71
N GLY A 215 -9.28 35.79 -26.51
CA GLY A 215 -9.63 35.13 -25.26
C GLY A 215 -11.07 34.64 -25.13
N ALA A 216 -11.25 33.32 -25.25
CA ALA A 216 -12.13 32.52 -24.38
C ALA A 216 -12.01 31.06 -24.81
N ALA A 217 -11.24 30.28 -24.06
CA ALA A 217 -11.36 28.83 -24.11
C ALA A 217 -12.81 28.46 -23.76
N SER A 218 -13.49 27.73 -24.66
CA SER A 218 -14.81 27.15 -24.40
C SER A 218 -14.83 25.67 -24.74
N PRO A 219 -15.55 24.86 -23.96
CA PRO A 219 -15.30 23.45 -23.81
C PRO A 219 -16.11 22.63 -24.83
N ALA A 220 -15.49 21.60 -25.40
CA ALA A 220 -16.17 20.60 -26.20
C ALA A 220 -16.81 19.54 -25.30
N LEU A 221 -18.07 19.19 -25.58
CA LEU A 221 -18.82 18.15 -24.91
C LEU A 221 -19.64 17.38 -25.94
N PHE A 222 -19.16 16.19 -26.34
CA PHE A 222 -19.88 15.06 -26.99
C PHE A 222 -18.95 13.83 -26.82
N GLY A 223 -19.34 12.59 -26.53
CA GLY A 223 -20.65 11.97 -26.41
C GLY A 223 -20.78 10.66 -27.20
N VAL A 224 -19.96 9.61 -26.96
CA VAL A 224 -20.36 8.17 -27.15
C VAL A 224 -19.68 7.31 -26.07
N ILE A 225 -20.45 6.36 -25.53
CA ILE A 225 -20.22 5.53 -24.34
C ILE A 225 -19.12 4.47 -24.60
N PRO A 226 -18.00 4.54 -23.88
CA PRO A 226 -17.77 3.69 -22.73
C PRO A 226 -18.23 4.50 -21.53
N SER A 227 -18.79 3.85 -20.53
CA SER A 227 -19.09 4.53 -19.28
C SER A 227 -17.80 5.12 -18.70
N PHE A 228 -17.49 6.38 -19.01
CA PHE A 228 -16.51 7.25 -18.31
C PHE A 228 -16.85 7.36 -16.81
N VAL A 229 -18.09 6.97 -16.49
CA VAL A 229 -18.64 6.70 -15.17
C VAL A 229 -18.02 5.45 -14.49
N LEU A 230 -17.33 4.56 -15.21
CA LEU A 230 -16.87 3.26 -14.70
C LEU A 230 -15.43 3.01 -15.17
N ILE A 231 -14.49 3.54 -14.40
CA ILE A 231 -13.08 3.15 -14.35
C ILE A 231 -12.91 2.16 -13.18
N GLY A 232 -11.91 1.27 -13.24
CA GLY A 232 -11.55 0.36 -12.14
C GLY A 232 -12.47 -0.88 -12.03
N PRO A 233 -12.71 -1.43 -10.83
CA PRO A 233 -13.54 -2.63 -10.62
C PRO A 233 -14.94 -2.53 -11.22
N LEU A 234 -15.50 -1.32 -11.24
CA LEU A 234 -16.78 -1.01 -11.86
C LEU A 234 -16.76 -1.17 -13.39
N ALA A 235 -15.61 -0.95 -14.05
CA ALA A 235 -15.41 -1.23 -15.47
C ALA A 235 -15.39 -2.73 -15.76
N ILE A 236 -14.79 -3.52 -14.86
CA ILE A 236 -14.74 -4.99 -14.93
C ILE A 236 -16.15 -5.57 -14.78
N ILE A 237 -16.91 -5.09 -13.79
CA ILE A 237 -18.31 -5.48 -13.59
C ILE A 237 -19.18 -5.01 -14.77
N ALA A 238 -18.92 -3.83 -15.33
CA ALA A 238 -19.62 -3.35 -16.53
C ALA A 238 -19.34 -4.18 -17.78
N ALA A 239 -18.12 -4.72 -17.91
CA ALA A 239 -17.75 -5.65 -18.97
C ALA A 239 -18.45 -7.02 -18.79
N LEU A 240 -18.69 -7.45 -17.55
CA LEU A 240 -19.42 -8.69 -17.24
C LEU A 240 -20.95 -8.56 -17.44
N PHE A 241 -21.50 -7.35 -17.28
CA PHE A 241 -22.96 -7.09 -17.39
C PHE A 241 -23.30 -5.89 -18.31
N PRO A 242 -22.90 -5.91 -19.60
CA PRO A 242 -22.97 -4.74 -20.48
C PRO A 242 -24.40 -4.21 -20.71
N GLY A 243 -25.42 -5.08 -20.71
CA GLY A 243 -26.82 -4.67 -20.87
C GLY A 243 -27.40 -3.86 -19.70
N VAL A 244 -26.93 -4.13 -18.48
CA VAL A 244 -27.32 -3.39 -17.26
C VAL A 244 -26.67 -2.00 -17.28
N PHE A 245 -25.39 -1.94 -17.64
CA PHE A 245 -24.63 -0.69 -17.65
C PHE A 245 -24.89 0.22 -18.86
N ALA A 246 -25.27 -0.33 -20.02
CA ALA A 246 -25.73 0.46 -21.16
C ALA A 246 -27.03 1.23 -20.85
N ARG A 247 -27.97 0.59 -20.13
CA ARG A 247 -29.21 1.25 -19.67
C ARG A 247 -28.95 2.28 -18.56
N LEU A 248 -28.00 2.01 -17.65
CA LEU A 248 -27.55 2.94 -16.62
C LEU A 248 -26.88 4.20 -17.22
N ALA A 249 -26.01 4.06 -18.23
CA ALA A 249 -25.26 5.17 -18.84
C ALA A 249 -26.15 6.14 -19.64
N VAL A 250 -27.19 5.63 -20.30
CA VAL A 250 -28.17 6.42 -21.06
C VAL A 250 -29.28 6.97 -20.15
N GLY A 251 -29.70 6.20 -19.16
CA GLY A 251 -30.84 6.50 -18.28
C GLY A 251 -30.55 7.37 -17.06
N MET A 252 -29.29 7.50 -16.61
CA MET A 252 -28.93 8.27 -15.41
C MET A 252 -28.16 9.56 -15.73
N LYS A 253 -28.65 10.35 -16.70
CA LYS A 253 -28.02 11.63 -17.08
C LYS A 253 -27.89 12.60 -15.91
N ARG A 254 -28.80 12.49 -14.93
CA ARG A 254 -28.85 13.31 -13.71
C ARG A 254 -27.76 12.98 -12.69
N TRP A 255 -27.21 11.78 -12.71
CA TRP A 255 -26.27 11.27 -11.70
C TRP A 255 -24.82 11.24 -12.19
N ARG A 256 -24.55 11.89 -13.33
CA ARG A 256 -23.26 11.83 -14.02
C ARG A 256 -22.11 12.32 -13.14
N ALA A 257 -22.30 13.39 -12.37
CA ALA A 257 -21.21 13.92 -11.55
C ALA A 257 -20.87 12.98 -10.40
N PHE A 258 -21.88 12.52 -9.67
CA PHE A 258 -21.71 11.57 -8.57
C PHE A 258 -21.02 10.28 -9.04
N LEU A 259 -21.53 9.66 -10.11
CA LEU A 259 -21.02 8.36 -10.54
C LEU A 259 -19.59 8.43 -11.11
N THR A 260 -19.25 9.54 -11.77
CA THR A 260 -17.87 9.78 -12.27
C THR A 260 -16.89 9.91 -11.11
N VAL A 261 -17.24 10.67 -10.08
CA VAL A 261 -16.40 10.87 -8.88
C VAL A 261 -16.25 9.58 -8.10
N ALA A 262 -17.37 8.88 -7.85
CA ALA A 262 -17.37 7.59 -7.16
C ALA A 262 -16.42 6.59 -7.84
N SER A 263 -16.53 6.44 -9.15
CA SER A 263 -15.68 5.51 -9.90
C SER A 263 -14.21 5.94 -9.98
N THR A 264 -13.94 7.23 -10.12
CA THR A 264 -12.57 7.75 -10.09
C THR A 264 -11.92 7.46 -8.74
N ASN A 265 -12.62 7.74 -7.64
CA ASN A 265 -12.14 7.47 -6.29
C ASN A 265 -11.93 5.96 -6.04
N SER A 266 -12.86 5.10 -6.47
CA SER A 266 -12.67 3.64 -6.40
C SER A 266 -11.43 3.16 -7.14
N THR A 267 -11.19 3.70 -8.34
CA THR A 267 -10.04 3.31 -9.17
C THR A 267 -8.74 3.73 -8.51
N LEU A 268 -8.67 4.97 -8.04
CA LEU A 268 -7.50 5.51 -7.36
C LEU A 268 -7.21 4.71 -6.08
N ALA A 269 -8.25 4.37 -5.31
CA ALA A 269 -8.09 3.61 -4.06
C ALA A 269 -7.51 2.22 -4.31
N LEU A 270 -8.00 1.53 -5.34
CA LEU A 270 -7.45 0.25 -5.75
C LEU A 270 -6.00 0.37 -6.26
N ALA A 271 -5.73 1.34 -7.13
CA ALA A 271 -4.39 1.55 -7.68
C ALA A 271 -3.38 1.88 -6.56
N TYR A 272 -3.76 2.75 -5.63
CA TYR A 272 -2.94 3.07 -4.46
C TYR A 272 -2.69 1.85 -3.57
N PHE A 273 -3.72 1.03 -3.30
CA PHE A 273 -3.56 -0.19 -2.52
C PHE A 273 -2.52 -1.16 -3.12
N TRP A 274 -2.52 -1.32 -4.45
CA TRP A 274 -1.57 -2.19 -5.16
C TRP A 274 -0.16 -1.60 -5.25
N LEU A 275 -0.05 -0.28 -5.40
CA LEU A 275 1.22 0.40 -5.65
C LEU A 275 1.91 0.90 -4.37
N ARG A 276 1.22 1.01 -3.24
CA ARG A 276 1.75 1.62 -1.99
C ARG A 276 3.07 1.02 -1.51
N SER A 277 3.33 -0.26 -1.76
CA SER A 277 4.61 -0.91 -1.40
C SER A 277 5.80 -0.46 -2.26
N TYR A 278 5.53 0.15 -3.41
CA TYR A 278 6.50 0.64 -4.39
C TYR A 278 6.61 2.17 -4.42
N LEU A 279 5.74 2.89 -3.72
CA LEU A 279 5.76 4.36 -3.66
C LEU A 279 6.81 4.87 -2.66
N PRO A 280 7.42 6.05 -2.91
CA PRO A 280 8.32 6.69 -1.96
C PRO A 280 7.62 6.98 -0.62
N ASP A 281 8.32 6.80 0.50
CA ASP A 281 7.78 7.10 1.83
C ASP A 281 7.86 8.60 2.14
N THR A 282 7.07 9.39 1.42
CA THR A 282 6.90 10.82 1.62
C THR A 282 5.43 11.12 1.91
N PHE A 283 5.17 12.27 2.55
CA PHE A 283 3.80 12.70 2.84
C PHE A 283 2.89 12.60 1.60
N TRP A 284 3.35 13.06 0.44
CA TRP A 284 2.57 13.08 -0.81
C TRP A 284 2.14 11.70 -1.32
N PHE A 285 2.74 10.61 -0.85
CA PHE A 285 2.34 9.23 -1.17
C PHE A 285 1.86 8.45 0.04
N SER A 286 1.62 9.11 1.18
CA SER A 286 1.09 8.48 2.37
C SER A 286 -0.41 8.22 2.26
N ALA A 287 -0.94 7.37 3.15
CA ALA A 287 -2.38 7.12 3.19
C ALA A 287 -3.18 8.39 3.54
N GLN A 288 -2.59 9.32 4.30
CA GLN A 288 -3.21 10.60 4.64
C GLN A 288 -3.30 11.52 3.43
N ALA A 289 -2.21 11.72 2.68
CA ALA A 289 -2.27 12.52 1.46
C ALA A 289 -3.21 11.90 0.44
N PHE A 290 -3.23 10.56 0.35
CA PHE A 290 -4.18 9.86 -0.50
C PHE A 290 -5.65 10.13 -0.11
N ALA A 291 -5.97 10.10 1.18
CA ALA A 291 -7.31 10.47 1.66
C ALA A 291 -7.65 11.95 1.37
N ILE A 292 -6.66 12.87 1.48
CA ILE A 292 -6.81 14.27 1.07
C ILE A 292 -7.12 14.36 -0.44
N TYR A 293 -6.45 13.58 -1.29
CA TYR A 293 -6.71 13.57 -2.74
C TYR A 293 -8.13 13.09 -3.06
N LEU A 294 -8.60 12.03 -2.41
CA LEU A 294 -9.97 11.53 -2.59
C LEU A 294 -11.01 12.55 -2.12
N LEU A 295 -10.78 13.20 -0.98
CA LEU A 295 -11.64 14.27 -0.48
C LEU A 295 -11.66 15.46 -1.43
N ALA A 296 -10.49 15.92 -1.89
CA ALA A 296 -10.37 17.01 -2.85
C ALA A 296 -11.08 16.69 -4.17
N GLY A 297 -10.91 15.48 -4.71
CA GLY A 297 -11.64 15.00 -5.88
C GLY A 297 -13.16 15.00 -5.68
N THR A 298 -13.62 14.63 -4.49
CA THR A 298 -15.04 14.66 -4.12
C THR A 298 -15.59 16.09 -4.05
N LEU A 299 -14.84 17.03 -3.47
CA LEU A 299 -15.23 18.45 -3.38
C LEU A 299 -15.25 19.12 -4.77
N VAL A 300 -14.28 18.82 -5.64
CA VAL A 300 -14.29 19.26 -7.04
C VAL A 300 -15.51 18.70 -7.77
N GLY A 301 -15.81 17.43 -7.54
CA GLY A 301 -17.02 16.78 -8.03
C GLY A 301 -18.30 17.47 -7.59
N LEU A 302 -18.39 17.87 -6.32
CA LEU A 302 -19.54 18.57 -5.75
C LEU A 302 -19.71 19.97 -6.38
N LEU A 303 -18.62 20.70 -6.59
CA LEU A 303 -18.64 21.98 -7.31
C LEU A 303 -19.08 21.80 -8.77
N TRP A 304 -18.60 20.75 -9.44
CA TRP A 304 -19.02 20.41 -10.79
C TRP A 304 -20.51 20.07 -10.86
N ALA A 305 -21.02 19.23 -9.96
CA ALA A 305 -22.44 18.92 -9.83
C ALA A 305 -23.28 20.18 -9.62
N GLY A 306 -22.85 21.07 -8.72
CA GLY A 306 -23.55 22.34 -8.46
C GLY A 306 -23.57 23.30 -9.65
N ARG A 307 -22.47 23.40 -10.41
CA ARG A 307 -22.38 24.21 -11.63
C ARG A 307 -23.22 23.61 -12.76
N ARG A 308 -23.14 22.29 -12.94
CA ARG A 308 -23.93 21.53 -13.91
C ARG A 308 -25.42 21.69 -13.65
N TYR A 309 -25.85 21.55 -12.39
CA TYR A 309 -27.24 21.72 -12.01
C TYR A 309 -27.76 23.13 -12.29
N ARG A 310 -26.99 24.17 -11.96
CA ARG A 310 -27.35 25.57 -12.25
C ARG A 310 -27.44 25.87 -13.76
N GLN A 311 -26.54 25.30 -14.56
CA GLN A 311 -26.57 25.45 -16.02
C GLN A 311 -27.73 24.67 -16.66
N ALA A 312 -28.00 23.46 -16.18
CA ALA A 312 -29.07 22.62 -16.69
C ALA A 312 -30.46 23.12 -16.27
N ALA A 313 -30.61 23.66 -15.06
CA ALA A 313 -31.87 24.25 -14.58
C ALA A 313 -32.37 25.43 -15.45
N ALA A 314 -31.48 26.04 -16.25
CA ALA A 314 -31.82 27.12 -17.17
C ALA A 314 -32.07 26.67 -18.62
N LEU A 315 -31.70 25.43 -18.99
CA LEU A 315 -31.65 24.97 -20.39
C LEU A 315 -32.36 23.62 -20.64
N GLU A 316 -32.55 22.78 -19.61
CA GLU A 316 -33.11 21.43 -19.68
C GLU A 316 -34.11 21.17 -18.52
N PRO A 317 -35.44 21.28 -18.75
CA PRO A 317 -36.46 21.07 -17.71
C PRO A 317 -36.43 19.69 -17.04
N ASP A 318 -35.95 18.68 -17.76
CA ASP A 318 -35.90 17.28 -17.27
C ASP A 318 -34.89 17.06 -16.13
N VAL A 319 -33.92 17.96 -15.96
CA VAL A 319 -32.88 17.86 -14.90
C VAL A 319 -33.38 18.39 -13.56
N SER A 320 -34.35 19.32 -13.57
CA SER A 320 -35.00 19.87 -12.37
C SER A 320 -36.31 19.17 -12.00
N ALA A 321 -36.87 18.35 -12.90
CA ALA A 321 -38.03 17.50 -12.62
C ALA A 321 -37.74 16.44 -11.54
N PRO A 322 -38.74 15.80 -10.91
CA PRO A 322 -38.52 14.64 -10.05
C PRO A 322 -37.80 13.48 -10.77
N PRO A 323 -37.05 12.61 -10.07
CA PRO A 323 -36.36 11.48 -10.70
C PRO A 323 -37.34 10.50 -11.34
N ALA A 324 -37.03 9.99 -12.53
CA ALA A 324 -37.88 9.00 -13.19
C ALA A 324 -37.86 7.66 -12.44
N ARG A 325 -38.93 6.85 -12.59
CA ARG A 325 -38.99 5.50 -11.97
C ARG A 325 -37.80 4.61 -12.35
N THR A 326 -37.32 4.73 -13.59
CA THR A 326 -36.15 4.01 -14.10
C THR A 326 -34.86 4.46 -13.41
N GLU A 327 -34.71 5.74 -13.09
CA GLU A 327 -33.55 6.27 -12.35
C GLU A 327 -33.56 5.77 -10.90
N ILE A 328 -34.73 5.76 -10.25
CA ILE A 328 -34.90 5.27 -8.88
C ILE A 328 -34.60 3.78 -8.79
N LEU A 329 -35.11 2.97 -9.72
CA LEU A 329 -34.81 1.53 -9.79
C LEU A 329 -33.32 1.28 -10.07
N GLY A 330 -32.67 2.11 -10.89
CA GLY A 330 -31.23 2.05 -11.13
C GLY A 330 -30.42 2.31 -9.85
N LEU A 331 -30.73 3.39 -9.13
CA LEU A 331 -30.09 3.73 -7.86
C LEU A 331 -30.30 2.68 -6.77
N LEU A 332 -31.53 2.16 -6.64
CA LEU A 332 -31.85 1.06 -5.73
C LEU A 332 -31.04 -0.20 -6.06
N GLY A 333 -30.93 -0.55 -7.34
CA GLY A 333 -30.14 -1.71 -7.78
C GLY A 333 -28.66 -1.59 -7.43
N VAL A 334 -28.04 -0.44 -7.70
CA VAL A 334 -26.61 -0.22 -7.37
C VAL A 334 -26.40 -0.13 -5.86
N THR A 335 -27.34 0.44 -5.11
CA THR A 335 -27.29 0.50 -3.63
C THR A 335 -27.38 -0.89 -3.02
N ALA A 336 -28.33 -1.71 -3.47
CA ALA A 336 -28.47 -3.10 -3.03
C ALA A 336 -27.22 -3.93 -3.37
N LEU A 337 -26.68 -3.78 -4.59
CA LEU A 337 -25.45 -4.46 -4.99
C LEU A 337 -24.25 -4.08 -4.10
N THR A 338 -24.14 -2.80 -3.74
CA THR A 338 -23.07 -2.31 -2.86
C THR A 338 -23.25 -2.85 -1.44
N ALA A 339 -24.48 -2.86 -0.91
CA ALA A 339 -24.78 -3.42 0.40
C ALA A 339 -24.50 -4.93 0.48
N VAL A 340 -24.87 -5.68 -0.57
CA VAL A 340 -24.56 -7.12 -0.68
C VAL A 340 -23.05 -7.33 -0.77
N SER A 341 -22.33 -6.51 -1.53
CA SER A 341 -20.87 -6.62 -1.64
C SER A 341 -20.19 -6.38 -0.29
N VAL A 342 -20.62 -5.35 0.47
CA VAL A 342 -20.13 -5.07 1.82
C VAL A 342 -20.46 -6.21 2.78
N ALA A 343 -21.68 -6.74 2.74
CA ALA A 343 -22.10 -7.85 3.59
C ALA A 343 -21.34 -9.15 3.27
N LEU A 344 -21.10 -9.45 1.99
CA LEU A 344 -20.28 -10.60 1.56
C LEU A 344 -18.83 -10.44 2.00
N THR A 345 -18.25 -9.24 1.88
CA THR A 345 -16.90 -8.97 2.41
C THR A 345 -16.88 -9.12 3.94
N GLY A 346 -17.87 -8.60 4.66
CA GLY A 346 -17.97 -8.76 6.11
C GLY A 346 -18.15 -10.21 6.55
N TRP A 347 -18.91 -11.01 5.78
CA TRP A 347 -19.14 -12.42 6.05
C TRP A 347 -17.91 -13.30 5.73
N TRP A 348 -17.23 -13.04 4.62
CA TRP A 348 -16.10 -13.86 4.15
C TRP A 348 -14.75 -13.43 4.73
N ALA A 349 -14.52 -12.13 4.94
CA ALA A 349 -13.26 -11.56 5.40
C ALA A 349 -13.33 -10.91 6.79
N GLY A 350 -14.51 -10.91 7.42
CA GLY A 350 -14.74 -10.27 8.72
C GLY A 350 -15.10 -8.78 8.62
N TRP A 351 -15.96 -8.31 9.54
CA TRP A 351 -16.43 -6.92 9.55
C TRP A 351 -15.34 -5.88 9.81
N GLY A 352 -14.22 -6.28 10.44
CA GLY A 352 -13.05 -5.43 10.62
C GLY A 352 -12.34 -5.09 9.30
N GLU A 353 -12.40 -5.95 8.29
CA GLU A 353 -11.75 -5.72 6.99
C GLU A 353 -12.54 -4.71 6.13
N VAL A 354 -13.86 -4.62 6.32
CA VAL A 354 -14.73 -3.65 5.63
C VAL A 354 -14.33 -2.20 5.89
N ILE A 355 -13.67 -1.93 7.03
CA ILE A 355 -13.22 -0.61 7.45
C ILE A 355 -11.72 -0.38 7.21
N GLN A 356 -11.00 -1.32 6.58
CA GLN A 356 -9.60 -1.17 6.16
C GLN A 356 -9.50 -0.75 4.69
N MET A 357 -8.36 -0.19 4.26
CA MET A 357 -8.11 0.10 2.84
C MET A 357 -7.94 -1.20 2.04
N PRO A 358 -8.57 -1.35 0.85
CA PRO A 358 -9.33 -0.34 0.10
C PRO A 358 -10.85 -0.38 0.35
N TRP A 359 -11.32 -1.28 1.21
CA TRP A 359 -12.74 -1.57 1.45
C TRP A 359 -13.50 -0.41 2.08
N LYS A 360 -12.87 0.36 2.97
CA LYS A 360 -13.48 1.54 3.59
C LYS A 360 -13.86 2.63 2.58
N GLU A 361 -13.08 2.78 1.50
CA GLU A 361 -13.40 3.71 0.41
C GLU A 361 -14.64 3.25 -0.38
N PHE A 362 -14.81 1.94 -0.59
CA PHE A 362 -16.02 1.37 -1.20
C PHE A 362 -17.24 1.54 -0.29
N THR A 363 -17.07 1.36 1.03
CA THR A 363 -18.11 1.63 2.03
C THR A 363 -18.57 3.09 2.00
N GLY A 364 -17.62 4.04 1.91
CA GLY A 364 -17.94 5.47 1.77
C GLY A 364 -18.74 5.80 0.52
N ILE A 365 -18.39 5.20 -0.62
CA ILE A 365 -19.16 5.33 -1.86
C ILE A 365 -20.57 4.75 -1.70
N GLY A 366 -20.70 3.63 -1.00
CA GLY A 366 -22.00 3.05 -0.63
C GLY A 366 -22.87 3.99 0.19
N VAL A 367 -22.30 4.69 1.17
CA VAL A 367 -23.01 5.72 1.97
C VAL A 367 -23.49 6.87 1.08
N GLY A 368 -22.64 7.37 0.18
CA GLY A 368 -23.02 8.40 -0.79
C GLY A 368 -24.18 7.96 -1.70
N LEU A 369 -24.15 6.71 -2.15
CA LEU A 369 -25.17 6.15 -3.03
C LEU A 369 -26.50 5.89 -2.30
N ALA A 370 -26.44 5.45 -1.03
CA ALA A 370 -27.62 5.31 -0.18
C ALA A 370 -28.30 6.66 0.08
N ALA A 371 -27.51 7.71 0.37
CA ALA A 371 -28.03 9.07 0.54
C ALA A 371 -28.68 9.62 -0.74
N ALA A 372 -28.05 9.39 -1.89
CA ALA A 372 -28.60 9.72 -3.20
C ALA A 372 -29.95 9.01 -3.46
N THR A 373 -30.02 7.71 -3.14
CA THR A 373 -31.23 6.89 -3.31
C THR A 373 -32.36 7.34 -2.40
N ALA A 374 -32.07 7.58 -1.13
CA ALA A 374 -33.04 8.09 -0.17
C ALA A 374 -33.61 9.46 -0.61
N TYR A 375 -32.76 10.35 -1.12
CA TYR A 375 -33.20 11.63 -1.64
C TYR A 375 -34.09 11.49 -2.89
N ALA A 376 -33.75 10.57 -3.79
CA ALA A 376 -34.55 10.30 -4.98
C ALA A 376 -35.96 9.79 -4.62
N LEU A 377 -36.04 8.86 -3.66
CA LEU A 377 -37.32 8.35 -3.13
C LEU A 377 -38.15 9.44 -2.45
N TYR A 378 -37.49 10.29 -1.65
CA TYR A 378 -38.14 11.45 -1.01
C TYR A 378 -38.76 12.40 -2.05
N ARG A 379 -38.02 12.76 -3.10
CA ARG A 379 -38.54 13.65 -4.16
C ARG A 379 -39.67 13.00 -4.97
N ALA A 380 -39.60 11.68 -5.21
CA ALA A 380 -40.68 10.95 -5.86
C ALA A 380 -41.96 10.88 -5.01
N ALA A 381 -41.84 10.76 -3.70
CA ALA A 381 -42.96 10.74 -2.77
C ALA A 381 -43.61 12.12 -2.58
N THR A 382 -42.81 13.19 -2.63
CA THR A 382 -43.26 14.57 -2.38
C THR A 382 -43.69 15.35 -3.61
N GLN A 383 -43.55 14.79 -4.83
CA GLN A 383 -43.90 15.46 -6.10
C GLN A 383 -45.35 15.98 -6.16
N ARG A 384 -46.30 15.34 -5.45
CA ARG A 384 -47.71 15.77 -5.44
C ARG A 384 -47.94 17.05 -4.64
N ILE A 385 -47.01 17.38 -3.74
CA ILE A 385 -47.05 18.59 -2.90
C ILE A 385 -46.53 19.81 -3.69
N ASP A 386 -45.80 19.58 -4.80
CA ASP A 386 -45.26 20.62 -5.67
C ASP A 386 -46.30 21.21 -6.65
N VAL A 387 -47.53 20.66 -6.71
CA VAL A 387 -48.65 21.15 -7.53
C VAL A 387 -49.71 21.77 -6.61
N GLY A 388 -49.87 23.10 -6.64
CA GLY A 388 -50.95 23.78 -5.92
C GLY A 388 -52.34 23.45 -6.49
N SER A 389 -53.40 23.62 -5.69
CA SER A 389 -54.80 23.27 -6.04
C SER A 389 -55.32 23.87 -7.35
N ASP A 390 -54.70 24.96 -7.84
CA ASP A 390 -55.22 25.79 -8.92
C ASP A 390 -54.43 25.67 -10.23
N SER A 391 -53.71 24.58 -10.46
CA SER A 391 -53.05 24.29 -11.75
C SER A 391 -52.10 25.39 -12.28
N LYS A 392 -51.55 26.24 -11.39
CA LYS A 392 -50.41 27.12 -11.70
C LYS A 392 -49.13 26.49 -11.15
N PRO A 393 -48.06 26.32 -11.95
CA PRO A 393 -46.78 25.85 -11.44
C PRO A 393 -46.23 26.85 -10.43
N LEU A 394 -45.95 26.41 -9.21
CA LEU A 394 -45.26 27.21 -8.20
C LEU A 394 -43.85 27.56 -8.69
N PRO A 395 -43.29 28.72 -8.31
CA PRO A 395 -41.91 29.06 -8.62
C PRO A 395 -40.99 27.97 -8.08
N ILE A 396 -40.18 27.42 -8.99
CA ILE A 396 -39.25 26.31 -8.82
C ILE A 396 -38.60 26.37 -7.43
N ARG A 397 -39.00 25.49 -6.49
CA ARG A 397 -38.15 25.26 -5.31
C ARG A 397 -36.81 24.80 -5.85
N LEU A 398 -35.71 25.49 -5.48
CA LEU A 398 -34.36 24.97 -5.69
C LEU A 398 -34.24 23.62 -4.95
N SER A 399 -34.62 22.52 -5.60
CA SER A 399 -34.31 21.20 -5.07
C SER A 399 -32.81 21.04 -5.19
N LEU A 400 -32.13 20.59 -4.13
CA LEU A 400 -30.74 20.18 -4.22
C LEU A 400 -30.61 19.11 -5.32
N ALA A 401 -29.59 19.20 -6.16
CA ALA A 401 -29.34 18.13 -7.12
C ALA A 401 -29.11 16.83 -6.34
N GLY A 402 -29.81 15.74 -6.70
CA GLY A 402 -29.64 14.46 -5.99
C GLY A 402 -28.17 13.99 -5.97
N GLU A 403 -27.42 14.24 -7.05
CA GLU A 403 -25.98 13.97 -7.11
C GLU A 403 -25.16 14.81 -6.11
N ALA A 404 -25.60 16.03 -5.79
CA ALA A 404 -24.96 16.86 -4.77
C ALA A 404 -25.22 16.32 -3.36
N VAL A 405 -26.41 15.75 -3.09
CA VAL A 405 -26.70 15.07 -1.81
C VAL A 405 -25.80 13.85 -1.61
N GLY A 406 -25.67 13.00 -2.64
CA GLY A 406 -24.77 11.84 -2.59
C GLY A 406 -23.29 12.23 -2.46
N LEU A 407 -22.84 13.24 -3.19
CA LEU A 407 -21.46 13.75 -3.10
C LEU A 407 -21.19 14.42 -1.74
N SER A 408 -22.18 15.08 -1.16
CA SER A 408 -22.04 15.71 0.16
C SER A 408 -21.91 14.64 1.26
N ALA A 409 -22.72 13.58 1.19
CA ALA A 409 -22.60 12.43 2.09
C ALA A 409 -21.23 11.74 1.95
N LEU A 410 -20.74 11.56 0.72
CA LEU A 410 -19.41 11.00 0.46
C LEU A 410 -18.28 11.93 0.94
N ALA A 411 -18.43 13.25 0.80
CA ALA A 411 -17.47 14.23 1.28
C ALA A 411 -17.42 14.26 2.81
N VAL A 412 -18.57 14.23 3.48
CA VAL A 412 -18.66 14.13 4.94
C VAL A 412 -18.02 12.83 5.41
N PHE A 413 -18.34 11.69 4.79
CA PHE A 413 -17.72 10.42 5.13
C PHE A 413 -16.19 10.46 4.95
N SER A 414 -15.72 10.96 3.81
CA SER A 414 -14.28 11.10 3.51
C SER A 414 -13.58 12.02 4.52
N ALA A 415 -14.23 13.12 4.91
CA ALA A 415 -13.73 14.04 5.93
C ALA A 415 -13.72 13.40 7.33
N THR A 416 -14.75 12.66 7.71
CA THR A 416 -14.81 11.91 8.97
C THR A 416 -13.74 10.83 9.03
N VAL A 417 -13.54 10.08 7.95
CA VAL A 417 -12.44 9.11 7.87
C VAL A 417 -11.11 9.82 8.00
N LEU A 418 -10.91 10.94 7.30
CA LEU A 418 -9.67 11.72 7.38
C LEU A 418 -9.43 12.25 8.80
N THR A 419 -10.45 12.70 9.52
CA THR A 419 -10.30 13.23 10.89
C THR A 419 -10.10 12.13 11.93
N VAL A 420 -10.76 10.98 11.79
CA VAL A 420 -10.61 9.83 12.68
C VAL A 420 -9.27 9.11 12.46
N THR A 421 -8.78 9.09 11.21
CA THR A 421 -7.50 8.45 10.85
C THR A 421 -6.32 9.42 10.78
N TRP A 422 -6.56 10.72 10.99
CA TRP A 422 -5.49 11.68 11.17
C TRP A 422 -4.66 11.23 12.37
N PRO A 423 -3.32 11.24 12.31
CA PRO A 423 -2.52 11.06 13.50
C PRO A 423 -2.91 12.19 14.45
N ARG A 424 -3.73 11.90 15.45
CA ARG A 424 -3.65 12.65 16.68
C ARG A 424 -2.22 12.41 17.12
N GLU A 425 -1.47 13.49 17.35
CA GLU A 425 -0.30 13.39 18.20
C GLU A 425 -0.80 12.82 19.52
N HIS A 426 -0.79 11.50 19.63
CA HIS A 426 -0.83 10.84 20.90
C HIS A 426 0.55 11.16 21.48
N GLY A 427 0.61 12.25 22.24
CA GLY A 427 1.57 12.35 23.33
C GLY A 427 1.55 11.03 24.12
N PRO A 428 2.64 10.71 24.84
CA PRO A 428 2.74 9.46 25.58
C PRO A 428 1.45 9.25 26.38
N VAL A 429 0.67 8.26 25.97
CA VAL A 429 -0.52 7.87 26.70
C VAL A 429 0.01 7.14 27.92
N ASP A 430 0.12 7.87 29.01
CA ASP A 430 0.47 7.33 30.31
C ASP A 430 -0.76 6.61 30.88
N LEU A 431 -0.89 5.33 30.56
CA LEU A 431 -1.88 4.42 31.14
C LEU A 431 -1.28 3.69 32.34
N ALA A 432 -0.56 4.40 33.21
CA ALA A 432 -0.05 3.87 34.47
C ALA A 432 -1.16 3.37 35.44
N GLY A 433 -2.44 3.49 35.08
CA GLY A 433 -3.58 3.13 35.92
C GLY A 433 -4.32 1.84 35.60
N GLU A 434 -4.06 1.14 34.49
CA GLU A 434 -4.85 -0.04 34.07
C GLU A 434 -4.03 -1.33 33.98
N VAL A 435 -3.12 -1.57 34.93
CA VAL A 435 -2.54 -2.90 35.14
C VAL A 435 -3.44 -3.66 36.12
N GLY A 436 -4.67 -3.94 35.67
CA GLY A 436 -5.64 -4.80 36.35
C GLY A 436 -5.66 -6.20 35.75
N GLU A 437 -6.09 -7.17 36.56
CA GLU A 437 -6.15 -8.62 36.31
C GLU A 437 -6.53 -9.02 34.87
N ALA A 438 -5.90 -10.08 34.36
CA ALA A 438 -6.12 -10.76 33.07
C ALA A 438 -7.36 -10.29 32.28
N VAL A 439 -7.24 -9.17 31.55
CA VAL A 439 -8.29 -8.69 30.66
C VAL A 439 -7.98 -9.19 29.25
N SER A 440 -8.75 -10.15 28.76
CA SER A 440 -8.94 -10.27 27.32
C SER A 440 -9.90 -9.16 26.91
N THR A 441 -9.51 -8.29 25.98
CA THR A 441 -10.45 -7.29 25.47
C THR A 441 -11.52 -7.99 24.61
N GLU A 442 -12.76 -8.04 25.10
CA GLU A 442 -13.88 -8.59 24.32
C GLU A 442 -14.07 -7.79 23.02
N GLY A 443 -14.06 -8.49 21.89
CA GLY A 443 -14.36 -7.92 20.56
C GLY A 443 -13.18 -7.70 19.61
N ASP A 444 -11.93 -7.92 20.04
CA ASP A 444 -10.77 -7.78 19.16
C ASP A 444 -10.40 -9.08 18.43
N SER A 445 -10.05 -8.96 17.15
CA SER A 445 -9.42 -10.02 16.36
C SER A 445 -7.98 -10.23 16.82
N GLY A 446 -7.65 -11.41 17.35
CA GLY A 446 -6.28 -11.76 17.74
C GLY A 446 -6.19 -12.91 18.75
N PRO A 447 -4.96 -13.22 19.20
CA PRO A 447 -4.67 -14.12 20.31
C PRO A 447 -5.60 -13.94 21.52
N LYS A 448 -6.15 -15.03 22.03
CA LYS A 448 -6.88 -15.09 23.30
C LYS A 448 -6.18 -16.04 24.24
N LEU A 449 -5.92 -15.57 25.45
CA LEU A 449 -5.31 -16.37 26.50
C LEU A 449 -6.22 -17.54 26.88
N VAL A 450 -5.67 -18.75 26.89
CA VAL A 450 -6.38 -19.99 27.24
C VAL A 450 -5.94 -20.48 28.61
N ASP A 451 -4.63 -20.65 28.79
CA ASP A 451 -4.04 -21.21 30.01
C ASP A 451 -2.72 -20.51 30.34
N ALA A 452 -2.34 -20.51 31.61
CA ALA A 452 -1.02 -20.10 32.05
C ALA A 452 -0.67 -20.89 33.30
N LYS A 453 0.37 -21.72 33.24
CA LYS A 453 0.75 -22.59 34.35
C LYS A 453 2.24 -22.64 34.58
N LEU A 454 2.59 -22.93 35.82
CA LEU A 454 3.93 -23.38 36.19
C LEU A 454 4.12 -24.78 35.61
N PHE A 455 5.01 -24.90 34.63
CA PHE A 455 5.16 -26.10 33.80
C PHE A 455 6.26 -27.03 34.33
N PHE A 456 7.32 -26.43 34.87
CA PHE A 456 8.41 -27.14 35.53
C PHE A 456 8.96 -26.27 36.66
N GLU A 457 9.32 -26.89 37.78
CA GLU A 457 9.98 -26.24 38.90
C GLU A 457 10.97 -27.23 39.52
N THR A 458 12.16 -26.73 39.90
CA THR A 458 13.10 -27.50 40.71
C THR A 458 13.69 -26.63 41.83
N PRO A 459 13.78 -27.15 43.07
CA PRO A 459 14.49 -26.49 44.17
C PRO A 459 16.01 -26.69 44.09
N ASP A 460 16.49 -27.55 43.19
CA ASP A 460 17.92 -27.85 43.04
C ASP A 460 18.70 -26.65 42.53
N PHE A 461 18.03 -25.73 41.81
CA PHE A 461 18.56 -24.51 41.23
C PHE A 461 17.72 -23.30 41.61
N HIS A 462 18.31 -22.10 41.53
CA HIS A 462 17.62 -20.88 41.94
C HIS A 462 16.84 -20.24 40.79
N GLU A 463 17.32 -20.34 39.55
CA GLU A 463 16.74 -19.59 38.44
C GLU A 463 17.02 -20.21 37.06
N ILE A 464 16.16 -19.88 36.08
CA ILE A 464 16.36 -20.14 34.65
C ILE A 464 16.55 -18.77 33.97
N MET A 465 17.81 -18.36 33.79
CA MET A 465 18.15 -17.08 33.14
C MET A 465 18.15 -17.21 31.62
N SER A 466 18.58 -18.37 31.14
CA SER A 466 18.60 -18.67 29.71
C SER A 466 17.19 -18.70 29.14
N SER A 467 17.05 -18.31 27.88
CA SER A 467 15.81 -18.55 27.13
C SER A 467 15.70 -20.03 26.74
N ALA A 468 14.49 -20.57 26.67
CA ALA A 468 14.26 -21.96 26.29
C ALA A 468 14.51 -22.21 24.79
N ASN A 469 15.20 -23.28 24.43
CA ASN A 469 15.26 -23.78 23.06
C ASN A 469 14.24 -24.91 22.89
N VAL A 470 13.21 -24.68 22.09
CA VAL A 470 12.14 -25.66 21.85
C VAL A 470 12.31 -26.27 20.47
N THR A 471 12.69 -27.56 20.42
CA THR A 471 12.91 -28.29 19.17
C THR A 471 12.18 -29.62 19.22
N GLY A 472 11.24 -29.82 18.28
CA GLY A 472 10.42 -31.03 18.25
C GLY A 472 9.57 -31.20 19.51
N ASP A 473 9.75 -32.36 20.16
CA ASP A 473 9.11 -32.76 21.42
C ASP A 473 9.95 -32.40 22.66
N LYS A 474 11.05 -31.65 22.53
CA LYS A 474 11.96 -31.32 23.63
C LYS A 474 12.10 -29.82 23.87
N ILE A 475 12.39 -29.49 25.13
CA ILE A 475 12.72 -28.14 25.60
C ILE A 475 14.08 -28.19 26.29
N TYR A 476 15.02 -27.36 25.86
CA TYR A 476 16.37 -27.26 26.44
C TYR A 476 16.59 -25.89 27.06
N PHE A 477 17.19 -25.83 28.24
CA PHE A 477 17.57 -24.56 28.88
C PHE A 477 18.69 -24.76 29.89
N GLY A 478 19.43 -23.68 30.14
CA GLY A 478 20.37 -23.54 31.25
C GLY A 478 19.69 -23.04 32.52
N ALA A 479 20.14 -23.55 33.66
CA ALA A 479 19.76 -23.10 34.99
C ALA A 479 21.00 -22.77 35.83
N SER A 480 20.82 -21.94 36.84
CA SER A 480 21.88 -21.50 37.73
C SER A 480 21.46 -21.57 39.20
N LYS A 481 22.47 -21.77 40.05
CA LYS A 481 22.39 -21.70 41.49
C LYS A 481 23.59 -20.92 41.99
N THR A 482 23.34 -19.85 42.73
CA THR A 482 24.40 -19.05 43.35
C THR A 482 24.26 -19.11 44.87
N THR A 483 25.26 -19.67 45.54
CA THR A 483 25.34 -19.79 47.01
C THR A 483 26.63 -19.18 47.50
N GLY A 484 26.55 -18.00 48.15
CA GLY A 484 27.73 -17.24 48.56
C GLY A 484 28.60 -16.87 47.36
N PHE A 485 29.90 -17.21 47.41
CA PHE A 485 30.86 -16.96 46.33
C PHE A 485 30.97 -18.10 45.30
N ARG A 486 30.11 -19.13 45.39
CA ARG A 486 30.15 -20.28 44.47
C ARG A 486 28.84 -20.40 43.69
N GLY A 487 28.97 -20.48 42.37
CA GLY A 487 27.89 -20.83 41.46
C GLY A 487 27.96 -22.29 41.03
N SER A 488 26.81 -22.90 40.72
CA SER A 488 26.71 -24.13 39.95
C SER A 488 25.58 -24.01 38.93
N GLY A 489 25.62 -24.82 37.88
CA GLY A 489 24.63 -24.80 36.82
C GLY A 489 24.24 -26.18 36.33
N ALA A 490 23.23 -26.20 35.46
CA ALA A 490 22.78 -27.38 34.75
C ALA A 490 22.24 -27.01 33.38
N VAL A 491 22.39 -27.93 32.43
CA VAL A 491 21.60 -27.95 31.19
C VAL A 491 20.49 -28.98 31.35
N PHE A 492 19.24 -28.53 31.22
CA PHE A 492 18.07 -29.39 31.29
C PHE A 492 17.54 -29.72 29.90
N CYS A 493 16.95 -30.90 29.78
CA CYS A 493 16.07 -31.29 28.69
C CYS A 493 14.76 -31.81 29.27
N LEU A 494 13.65 -31.19 28.87
CA LEU A 494 12.30 -31.60 29.25
C LEU A 494 11.54 -32.16 28.06
N ASP A 495 10.62 -33.08 28.33
CA ASP A 495 9.55 -33.42 27.41
C ASP A 495 8.58 -32.23 27.28
N ARG A 496 8.34 -31.79 26.05
CA ARG A 496 7.57 -30.58 25.75
C ARG A 496 6.08 -30.72 26.08
N ALA A 497 5.53 -31.93 25.98
CA ALA A 497 4.12 -32.17 26.23
C ALA A 497 3.82 -32.20 27.73
N THR A 498 4.66 -32.91 28.48
CA THR A 498 4.42 -33.25 29.89
C THR A 498 5.19 -32.38 30.88
N GLY A 499 6.32 -31.79 30.47
CA GLY A 499 7.22 -31.06 31.37
C GLY A 499 8.15 -31.97 32.17
N ALA A 500 8.10 -33.28 31.95
CA ALA A 500 8.96 -34.24 32.63
C ALA A 500 10.43 -34.06 32.22
N GLU A 501 11.34 -34.15 33.18
CA GLU A 501 12.78 -34.16 32.93
C GLU A 501 13.16 -35.41 32.14
N ALA A 502 13.64 -35.22 30.91
CA ALA A 502 14.18 -36.29 30.09
C ALA A 502 15.63 -36.60 30.48
N TRP A 503 16.42 -35.54 30.69
CA TRP A 503 17.76 -35.61 31.27
C TRP A 503 18.20 -34.24 31.80
N ARG A 504 19.24 -34.25 32.64
CA ARG A 504 19.99 -33.06 33.04
C ARG A 504 21.50 -33.33 32.97
N PHE A 505 22.28 -32.32 32.64
CA PHE A 505 23.75 -32.36 32.60
C PHE A 505 24.33 -31.33 33.57
N THR A 506 25.24 -31.77 34.44
CA THR A 506 25.87 -30.95 35.49
C THR A 506 27.40 -31.04 35.50
N ASP A 507 28.01 -31.73 34.53
CA ASP A 507 29.45 -32.02 34.51
C ASP A 507 29.95 -32.60 35.86
N ASP A 508 29.26 -33.62 36.38
CA ASP A 508 29.51 -34.21 37.71
C ASP A 508 29.50 -33.18 38.86
N GLY A 509 28.72 -32.10 38.71
CA GLY A 509 28.63 -30.98 39.64
C GLY A 509 29.67 -29.88 39.41
N GLY A 510 30.52 -30.02 38.39
CA GLY A 510 31.53 -29.05 37.99
C GLY A 510 31.04 -27.95 37.05
N LEU A 511 29.82 -28.07 36.51
CA LEU A 511 29.26 -27.07 35.60
C LEU A 511 28.93 -25.79 36.36
N MET A 512 29.43 -24.66 35.85
CA MET A 512 29.13 -23.32 36.35
C MET A 512 27.74 -22.84 35.92
N PRO A 513 27.21 -21.73 36.49
CA PRO A 513 25.92 -21.17 36.08
C PRO A 513 25.77 -21.07 34.56
N VAL A 514 24.62 -21.49 34.03
CA VAL A 514 24.35 -21.51 32.59
C VAL A 514 23.40 -20.37 32.24
N PHE A 515 23.96 -19.20 31.91
CA PHE A 515 23.20 -18.03 31.42
C PHE A 515 22.84 -18.17 29.93
N ALA A 516 23.77 -18.70 29.13
CA ALA A 516 23.62 -18.87 27.70
C ALA A 516 22.43 -19.79 27.35
N THR A 517 21.60 -19.39 26.38
CA THR A 517 20.61 -20.28 25.77
C THR A 517 21.31 -21.40 24.99
N PRO A 518 21.08 -22.68 25.32
CA PRO A 518 21.67 -23.79 24.57
C PRO A 518 21.24 -23.77 23.10
N ALA A 519 22.20 -23.94 22.19
CA ALA A 519 21.92 -24.08 20.77
C ALA A 519 21.72 -25.55 20.41
N VAL A 520 20.67 -25.86 19.66
CA VAL A 520 20.34 -27.23 19.26
C VAL A 520 20.42 -27.36 17.74
N ALA A 521 21.24 -28.26 17.24
CA ALA A 521 21.40 -28.51 15.81
C ALA A 521 21.94 -29.93 15.56
N GLY A 522 21.40 -30.61 14.54
CA GLY A 522 21.91 -31.93 14.13
C GLY A 522 21.87 -32.99 15.23
N GLY A 523 20.88 -32.95 16.12
CA GLY A 523 20.79 -33.86 17.27
C GLY A 523 21.80 -33.60 18.38
N GLN A 524 22.40 -32.40 18.42
CA GLN A 524 23.40 -32.00 19.40
C GLN A 524 22.98 -30.70 20.10
N VAL A 525 23.37 -30.55 21.36
CA VAL A 525 23.18 -29.36 22.19
C VAL A 525 24.53 -28.74 22.47
N PHE A 526 24.67 -27.44 22.22
CA PHE A 526 25.88 -26.66 22.52
C PHE A 526 25.56 -25.67 23.63
N ALA A 527 26.30 -25.72 24.72
CA ALA A 527 26.05 -24.91 25.91
C ALA A 527 27.35 -24.38 26.50
N GLY A 528 27.40 -23.07 26.75
CA GLY A 528 28.47 -22.41 27.49
C GLY A 528 28.14 -22.33 28.97
N GLU A 529 29.17 -22.16 29.79
CA GLU A 529 29.06 -21.98 31.24
C GLU A 529 29.70 -20.66 31.72
N GLY A 530 29.30 -20.24 32.92
CA GLY A 530 29.92 -19.15 33.69
C GLY A 530 29.16 -17.83 33.68
N LEU A 531 29.38 -17.10 34.78
CA LEU A 531 29.30 -15.67 35.10
C LEU A 531 30.23 -14.71 34.34
N HIS A 532 29.91 -13.43 34.13
CA HIS A 532 30.89 -12.41 33.70
C HIS A 532 32.07 -12.26 34.68
N THR A 533 31.92 -12.77 35.89
CA THR A 533 32.96 -12.83 36.93
C THR A 533 33.81 -14.10 36.88
N ASP A 534 33.44 -15.07 36.04
CA ASP A 534 34.13 -16.35 35.93
C ASP A 534 35.18 -16.31 34.81
N VAL A 535 36.29 -17.02 35.02
CA VAL A 535 37.39 -17.14 34.04
C VAL A 535 37.64 -18.60 33.73
N GLU A 536 38.28 -18.91 32.59
CA GLU A 536 38.59 -20.30 32.20
C GLU A 536 37.35 -21.20 32.04
N ARG A 537 36.28 -20.70 31.42
CA ARG A 537 35.05 -21.45 31.21
C ARG A 537 35.07 -22.19 29.86
N ARG A 538 34.05 -23.02 29.63
CA ARG A 538 34.07 -24.01 28.56
C ARG A 538 32.76 -24.03 27.77
N LEU A 539 32.87 -24.38 26.49
CA LEU A 539 31.75 -24.77 25.64
C LEU A 539 31.65 -26.30 25.56
N PHE A 540 30.48 -26.83 25.91
CA PHE A 540 30.15 -28.24 25.81
C PHE A 540 29.38 -28.55 24.52
N ARG A 541 29.56 -29.78 24.03
CA ARG A 541 28.66 -30.42 23.07
C ARG A 541 28.09 -31.68 23.69
N LEU A 542 26.76 -31.75 23.76
CA LEU A 542 26.01 -32.84 24.34
C LEU A 542 25.15 -33.51 23.28
N ASP A 543 24.97 -34.82 23.36
CA ASP A 543 23.97 -35.53 22.58
C ASP A 543 22.56 -35.09 23.02
N ALA A 544 21.71 -34.67 22.07
CA ALA A 544 20.42 -34.08 22.41
C ALA A 544 19.41 -35.08 22.99
N ALA A 545 19.58 -36.37 22.71
CA ALA A 545 18.72 -37.43 23.23
C ALA A 545 19.09 -37.84 24.65
N THR A 546 20.38 -37.86 24.98
CA THR A 546 20.89 -38.43 26.25
C THR A 546 21.52 -37.43 27.21
N GLY A 547 21.86 -36.21 26.75
CA GLY A 547 22.54 -35.19 27.54
C GLY A 547 24.01 -35.48 27.82
N LYS A 548 24.57 -36.55 27.24
CA LYS A 548 25.96 -36.94 27.48
C LYS A 548 26.92 -36.14 26.61
N PRO A 549 28.12 -35.77 27.10
CA PRO A 549 29.16 -35.15 26.28
C PRO A 549 29.48 -36.00 25.04
N SER A 550 29.53 -35.36 23.87
CA SER A 550 29.78 -36.02 22.58
C SER A 550 31.10 -35.59 21.92
N TRP A 551 31.80 -34.60 22.47
CA TRP A 551 33.21 -34.35 22.15
C TRP A 551 34.15 -35.07 23.12
N PRO A 552 35.41 -35.37 22.71
CA PRO A 552 36.42 -35.92 23.62
C PRO A 552 36.73 -35.01 24.81
N ALA A 553 36.65 -33.70 24.60
CA ALA A 553 36.78 -32.67 25.63
C ALA A 553 35.96 -31.44 25.23
N PRO A 554 35.44 -30.66 26.19
CA PRO A 554 34.82 -29.38 25.89
C PRO A 554 35.87 -28.36 25.41
N VAL A 555 35.43 -27.33 24.69
CA VAL A 555 36.33 -26.27 24.22
C VAL A 555 36.59 -25.31 25.38
N ALA A 556 37.83 -25.25 25.84
CA ALA A 556 38.25 -24.34 26.90
C ALA A 556 38.58 -22.95 26.34
N THR A 557 38.24 -21.92 27.11
CA THR A 557 38.59 -20.51 26.85
C THR A 557 39.35 -19.96 28.05
N THR A 558 39.81 -18.71 28.00
CA THR A 558 40.42 -18.02 29.15
C THR A 558 39.43 -17.18 29.95
N SER A 559 38.16 -17.10 29.54
CA SER A 559 37.13 -16.21 30.10
C SER A 559 35.78 -16.94 30.20
N HIS A 560 34.68 -16.26 30.50
CA HIS A 560 33.34 -16.87 30.59
C HIS A 560 32.68 -17.06 29.24
N THR A 561 31.66 -17.93 29.16
CA THR A 561 30.95 -18.25 27.91
C THR A 561 29.45 -17.98 28.01
N GLU A 562 29.10 -16.75 28.39
CA GLU A 562 27.70 -16.31 28.66
C GLU A 562 26.87 -16.05 27.39
N GLY A 563 27.51 -15.68 26.29
CA GLY A 563 26.79 -15.42 25.04
C GLY A 563 26.26 -16.71 24.44
N SER A 564 24.98 -16.70 24.08
CA SER A 564 24.30 -17.87 23.52
C SER A 564 24.97 -18.33 22.22
N PRO A 565 25.44 -19.59 22.12
CA PRO A 565 26.13 -20.07 20.92
C PRO A 565 25.21 -20.07 19.69
N ARG A 566 25.80 -19.95 18.50
CA ARG A 566 25.10 -20.02 17.22
C ARG A 566 25.69 -21.11 16.35
N VAL A 567 24.85 -22.01 15.84
CA VAL A 567 25.27 -23.05 14.90
C VAL A 567 24.87 -22.67 13.47
N ALA A 568 25.83 -22.69 12.54
CA ALA A 568 25.58 -22.48 11.11
C ALA A 568 26.68 -23.14 10.27
N ASN A 569 26.30 -23.79 9.16
CA ASN A 569 27.23 -24.35 8.16
C ASN A 569 28.31 -25.27 8.76
N GLY A 570 27.96 -26.16 9.70
CA GLY A 570 28.91 -27.08 10.34
C GLY A 570 29.89 -26.39 11.30
N LYS A 571 29.62 -25.14 11.68
CA LYS A 571 30.41 -24.34 12.63
C LYS A 571 29.55 -23.89 13.80
N VAL A 572 30.17 -23.76 14.97
CA VAL A 572 29.60 -23.15 16.17
C VAL A 572 30.37 -21.86 16.45
N TYR A 573 29.63 -20.76 16.53
CA TYR A 573 30.14 -19.45 16.90
C TYR A 573 29.69 -19.18 18.33
N PHE A 574 30.63 -18.90 19.24
CA PHE A 574 30.29 -18.63 20.63
C PHE A 574 31.21 -17.57 21.19
N SER A 575 30.64 -16.74 22.07
CA SER A 575 31.36 -15.63 22.66
C SER A 575 31.98 -16.07 23.99
N ALA A 576 33.13 -15.46 24.30
CA ALA A 576 33.99 -15.87 25.39
C ALA A 576 34.57 -14.66 26.12
N GLY A 577 33.76 -13.65 26.46
CA GLY A 577 34.19 -12.47 27.22
C GLY A 577 35.44 -11.79 26.62
N ASP A 578 36.49 -11.64 27.43
CA ASP A 578 37.78 -11.07 27.03
C ASP A 578 38.57 -11.95 26.05
N ASP A 579 38.26 -13.24 25.99
CA ASP A 579 38.87 -14.14 25.01
C ASP A 579 38.27 -13.88 23.61
N GLY A 580 37.09 -13.28 23.52
CA GLY A 580 36.51 -12.77 22.28
C GLY A 580 35.50 -13.72 21.64
N LEU A 581 35.63 -13.99 20.34
CA LEU A 581 34.68 -14.86 19.60
C LEU A 581 35.39 -16.07 18.98
N PHE A 582 34.94 -17.26 19.34
CA PHE A 582 35.42 -18.51 18.76
C PHE A 582 34.50 -18.98 17.64
N CYS A 583 35.10 -19.56 16.61
CA CYS A 583 34.42 -20.38 15.61
C CYS A 583 35.04 -21.78 15.61
N VAL A 584 34.27 -22.79 16.01
CA VAL A 584 34.73 -24.18 16.09
C VAL A 584 33.92 -25.08 15.17
N ASN A 585 34.52 -26.18 14.73
CA ASN A 585 33.83 -27.20 13.94
C ASN A 585 32.82 -27.98 14.82
N THR A 586 31.58 -28.17 14.33
CA THR A 586 30.50 -28.83 15.09
C THR A 586 30.82 -30.27 15.48
N GLU A 587 31.58 -31.00 14.66
CA GLU A 587 31.86 -32.41 14.90
C GLU A 587 33.03 -32.65 15.83
N THR A 588 34.07 -31.81 15.72
CA THR A 588 35.35 -32.06 16.39
C THR A 588 35.66 -31.11 17.54
N GLY A 589 34.97 -29.97 17.63
CA GLY A 589 35.28 -28.92 18.60
C GLY A 589 36.58 -28.16 18.31
N LYS A 590 37.27 -28.50 17.20
CA LYS A 590 38.49 -27.82 16.81
C LYS A 590 38.20 -26.41 16.32
N GLU A 591 39.03 -25.47 16.73
CA GLU A 591 39.01 -24.09 16.27
C GLU A 591 39.22 -24.03 14.74
N ALA A 592 38.29 -23.36 14.06
CA ALA A 592 38.43 -22.95 12.67
C ALA A 592 39.07 -21.56 12.57
N TRP A 593 38.65 -20.64 13.45
CA TRP A 593 39.28 -19.34 13.68
C TRP A 593 38.82 -18.77 15.03
N HIS A 594 39.56 -17.78 15.52
CA HIS A 594 39.32 -17.09 16.78
C HIS A 594 39.59 -15.60 16.64
N LEU A 595 38.58 -14.77 16.95
CA LEU A 595 38.75 -13.34 17.15
C LEU A 595 39.22 -13.11 18.59
N LYS A 596 40.51 -12.86 18.76
CA LYS A 596 41.13 -12.64 20.07
C LYS A 596 40.71 -11.31 20.69
N GLY A 597 39.83 -11.36 21.69
CA GLY A 597 39.26 -10.18 22.34
C GLY A 597 40.32 -9.31 23.02
N SER A 598 41.19 -9.93 23.82
CA SER A 598 42.26 -9.30 24.58
C SER A 598 43.24 -8.50 23.71
N GLU A 599 43.64 -9.05 22.55
CA GLU A 599 44.52 -8.37 21.59
C GLU A 599 43.86 -7.12 20.97
N GLN A 600 42.52 -7.10 20.91
CA GLN A 600 41.74 -6.04 20.29
C GLN A 600 41.01 -5.13 21.29
N LYS A 601 41.24 -5.32 22.60
CA LYS A 601 40.54 -4.64 23.69
C LYS A 601 39.02 -4.77 23.57
N LEU A 602 38.56 -5.97 23.24
CA LEU A 602 37.15 -6.32 23.09
C LEU A 602 36.74 -7.32 24.16
N HIS A 603 35.52 -7.14 24.65
CA HIS A 603 34.85 -8.06 25.56
C HIS A 603 33.51 -8.47 24.96
N ILE A 604 33.39 -9.72 24.53
CA ILE A 604 32.26 -10.19 23.74
C ILE A 604 31.34 -11.08 24.58
N ASP A 605 30.26 -10.50 25.09
CA ASP A 605 29.14 -11.22 25.74
C ASP A 605 27.92 -11.35 24.82
N THR A 606 27.95 -10.63 23.70
CA THR A 606 26.84 -10.63 22.75
C THR A 606 26.72 -11.99 22.07
N PRO A 607 25.53 -12.61 22.05
CA PRO A 607 25.29 -13.77 21.21
C PRO A 607 25.54 -13.42 19.73
N PRO A 608 26.35 -14.21 18.99
CA PRO A 608 26.67 -13.91 17.61
C PRO A 608 25.48 -14.14 16.67
N ALA A 609 25.26 -13.22 15.74
CA ALA A 609 24.28 -13.37 14.68
C ALA A 609 24.97 -13.71 13.36
N VAL A 610 24.59 -14.83 12.73
CA VAL A 610 25.24 -15.32 11.51
C VAL A 610 24.27 -15.30 10.34
N ALA A 611 24.63 -14.59 9.27
CA ALA A 611 23.80 -14.49 8.07
C ALA A 611 24.64 -14.07 6.85
N LYS A 612 24.31 -14.62 5.67
CA LYS A 612 24.91 -14.22 4.38
C LYS A 612 26.44 -14.20 4.37
N GLY A 613 27.08 -15.17 5.03
CA GLY A 613 28.55 -15.26 5.10
C GLY A 613 29.19 -14.25 6.05
N MET A 614 28.40 -13.58 6.90
CA MET A 614 28.87 -12.63 7.91
C MET A 614 28.49 -13.12 9.32
N VAL A 615 29.31 -12.74 10.30
CA VAL A 615 29.03 -12.85 11.74
C VAL A 615 28.96 -11.44 12.31
N PHE A 616 27.90 -11.13 13.04
CA PHE A 616 27.66 -9.85 13.67
C PHE A 616 27.68 -10.01 15.18
N LEU A 617 28.36 -9.10 15.87
CA LEU A 617 28.50 -9.08 17.32
C LEU A 617 28.72 -7.66 17.82
N GLY A 618 28.65 -7.47 19.13
CA GLY A 618 28.95 -6.22 19.82
C GLY A 618 29.83 -6.45 21.04
N SER A 619 30.47 -5.37 21.50
CA SER A 619 31.31 -5.33 22.68
C SER A 619 30.76 -4.29 23.66
N GLY A 620 30.58 -4.70 24.91
CA GLY A 620 29.96 -3.88 25.95
C GLY A 620 30.89 -3.51 27.10
N TYR A 621 32.11 -4.06 27.15
CA TYR A 621 33.19 -3.69 28.07
C TYR A 621 34.47 -3.42 27.27
N LEU A 622 35.45 -2.75 27.88
CA LEU A 622 36.76 -2.36 27.31
C LEU A 622 36.68 -1.36 26.14
N THR A 623 35.99 -1.72 25.06
CA THR A 623 35.70 -0.87 23.89
C THR A 623 34.26 -1.09 23.46
N PHE A 624 33.47 -0.02 23.39
CA PHE A 624 32.10 -0.09 22.90
C PHE A 624 32.08 -0.09 21.38
N ALA A 625 31.74 -1.22 20.78
CA ALA A 625 31.79 -1.40 19.34
C ALA A 625 30.73 -2.40 18.84
N MET A 626 30.30 -2.20 17.60
CA MET A 626 29.55 -3.16 16.81
C MET A 626 30.46 -3.65 15.68
N LEU A 627 30.46 -4.95 15.42
CA LEU A 627 31.39 -5.58 14.49
C LEU A 627 30.66 -6.47 13.48
N GLY A 628 31.19 -6.49 12.26
CA GLY A 628 30.85 -7.44 11.21
C GLY A 628 32.11 -8.17 10.75
N LEU A 629 32.10 -9.50 10.85
CA LEU A 629 33.21 -10.37 10.48
C LEU A 629 32.82 -11.26 9.30
N ASN A 630 33.80 -11.68 8.52
CA ASN A 630 33.63 -12.75 7.56
C ASN A 630 33.44 -14.08 8.31
N ALA A 631 32.34 -14.79 8.04
CA ALA A 631 32.01 -16.04 8.75
C ALA A 631 32.99 -17.19 8.44
N GLU A 632 33.65 -17.17 7.29
CA GLU A 632 34.59 -18.22 6.91
C GLU A 632 35.93 -18.04 7.61
N THR A 633 36.46 -16.82 7.65
CA THR A 633 37.84 -16.54 8.09
C THR A 633 37.96 -15.86 9.45
N GLY A 634 36.86 -15.33 9.99
CA GLY A 634 36.88 -14.51 11.20
C GLY A 634 37.44 -13.11 11.01
N ALA A 635 37.87 -12.76 9.79
CA ALA A 635 38.43 -11.44 9.50
C ALA A 635 37.39 -10.34 9.67
N GLU A 636 37.76 -9.27 10.36
CA GLU A 636 36.93 -8.08 10.48
C GLU A 636 36.70 -7.44 9.12
N VAL A 637 35.43 -7.26 8.75
CA VAL A 637 35.03 -6.54 7.54
C VAL A 637 34.76 -5.08 7.87
N TRP A 638 34.12 -4.82 9.01
CA TRP A 638 33.87 -3.48 9.52
C TRP A 638 33.74 -3.48 11.04
N ARG A 639 34.05 -2.33 11.62
CA ARG A 639 33.83 -1.99 13.02
C ARG A 639 33.27 -0.58 13.12
N THR A 640 32.15 -0.46 13.82
CA THR A 640 31.46 0.80 14.05
C THR A 640 31.50 1.10 15.56
N PRO A 641 32.06 2.25 15.99
CA PRO A 641 32.01 2.66 17.39
C PRO A 641 30.57 2.72 17.89
N ALA A 642 30.31 2.14 19.07
CA ALA A 642 29.00 2.19 19.68
C ALA A 642 28.96 3.31 20.73
N PRO A 643 27.89 4.13 20.79
CA PRO A 643 27.76 5.19 21.79
C PRO A 643 27.57 4.64 23.22
N TYR A 644 27.10 3.40 23.34
CA TYR A 644 26.83 2.72 24.60
C TYR A 644 27.19 1.23 24.48
N ARG A 645 27.09 0.52 25.60
CA ARG A 645 27.39 -0.92 25.69
C ARG A 645 26.43 -1.73 24.83
N SER A 646 26.93 -2.81 24.26
CA SER A 646 26.15 -3.76 23.47
C SER A 646 26.23 -5.15 24.11
N PHE A 647 25.09 -5.66 24.61
CA PHE A 647 24.97 -6.99 25.22
C PHE A 647 23.96 -7.90 24.51
N GLY A 648 22.96 -7.31 23.86
CA GLY A 648 21.92 -8.06 23.14
C GLY A 648 22.41 -8.66 21.83
N ALA A 649 21.81 -9.78 21.44
CA ALA A 649 22.08 -10.41 20.14
C ALA A 649 21.70 -9.45 19.00
N PRO A 650 22.58 -9.23 18.00
CA PRO A 650 22.24 -8.41 16.84
C PRO A 650 21.16 -9.08 15.98
N LEU A 651 20.19 -8.31 15.51
CA LEU A 651 19.12 -8.82 14.66
C LEU A 651 19.44 -8.55 13.19
N VAL A 652 19.70 -9.60 12.41
CA VAL A 652 19.95 -9.46 10.96
C VAL A 652 18.64 -9.47 10.17
N ILE A 653 18.42 -8.42 9.39
CA ILE A 653 17.19 -8.17 8.66
C ILE A 653 17.51 -7.83 7.20
N GLY A 654 17.58 -8.85 6.35
CA GLY A 654 17.89 -8.66 4.94
C GLY A 654 19.32 -8.15 4.76
N ASP A 655 19.47 -6.91 4.31
CA ASP A 655 20.75 -6.20 4.10
C ASP A 655 21.15 -5.31 5.29
N LYS A 656 20.42 -5.39 6.40
CA LYS A 656 20.63 -4.58 7.61
C LYS A 656 20.87 -5.45 8.83
N VAL A 657 21.48 -4.87 9.84
CA VAL A 657 21.66 -5.44 11.17
C VAL A 657 21.25 -4.41 12.22
N VAL A 658 20.52 -4.84 13.25
CA VAL A 658 19.98 -3.97 14.30
C VAL A 658 20.55 -4.37 15.66
N TYR A 659 20.99 -3.38 16.42
CA TYR A 659 21.59 -3.53 17.75
C TYR A 659 20.76 -2.76 18.79
N GLY A 660 20.57 -3.39 19.95
CA GLY A 660 20.16 -2.70 21.17
C GLY A 660 21.39 -2.31 21.98
N LEU A 661 21.41 -1.08 22.50
CA LEU A 661 22.52 -0.49 23.24
C LEU A 661 22.04 0.20 24.52
N GLY A 662 22.93 0.37 25.49
CA GLY A 662 22.71 1.32 26.58
C GLY A 662 23.74 1.34 27.70
N THR A 663 23.48 2.16 28.70
CA THR A 663 24.26 2.27 29.93
C THR A 663 23.93 1.13 30.90
N GLY A 664 24.80 0.91 31.87
CA GLY A 664 24.65 -0.14 32.88
C GLY A 664 24.60 -1.53 32.27
N ASN A 665 23.84 -2.42 32.89
CA ASN A 665 23.69 -3.81 32.48
C ASN A 665 22.21 -4.25 32.58
N LEU A 666 21.97 -5.56 32.51
CA LEU A 666 20.61 -6.11 32.59
C LEU A 666 19.88 -5.78 33.90
N THR A 667 20.59 -5.50 35.00
CA THR A 667 20.01 -5.30 36.34
C THR A 667 20.18 -3.88 36.87
N THR A 668 21.19 -3.11 36.43
CA THR A 668 21.41 -1.69 36.80
C THR A 668 21.37 -0.74 35.60
N ASP A 669 20.85 0.48 35.81
CA ASP A 669 20.73 1.49 34.74
C ASP A 669 22.08 2.17 34.40
N LEU A 670 23.03 2.10 35.34
CA LEU A 670 24.39 2.63 35.24
C LEU A 670 25.37 1.54 35.63
N ALA A 671 26.56 1.57 35.04
CA ALA A 671 27.65 0.67 35.39
C ALA A 671 28.05 0.89 36.86
N THR A 672 28.07 -0.20 37.63
CA THR A 672 28.46 -0.17 39.04
C THR A 672 29.97 -0.27 39.24
N GLU A 673 30.69 -0.71 38.21
CA GLU A 673 32.12 -0.94 38.24
C GLU A 673 32.85 0.08 37.37
N SER A 674 33.99 0.55 37.87
CA SER A 674 34.87 1.47 37.14
C SER A 674 35.74 0.67 36.18
N GLU A 675 35.66 0.97 34.88
CA GLU A 675 36.50 0.38 33.85
C GLU A 675 37.65 1.31 33.44
N PRO A 676 38.89 0.81 33.36
CA PRO A 676 40.01 1.61 32.89
C PRO A 676 39.77 2.17 31.47
N GLY A 677 39.83 3.50 31.35
CA GLY A 677 39.69 4.18 30.06
C GLY A 677 38.25 4.38 29.57
N ILE A 678 37.24 3.88 30.30
CA ILE A 678 35.83 4.13 30.01
C ILE A 678 35.31 5.23 30.96
N PRO A 679 34.74 6.33 30.45
CA PRO A 679 34.15 7.36 31.29
C PRO A 679 33.02 6.80 32.16
N THR A 680 32.98 7.21 33.43
CA THR A 680 31.88 6.85 34.34
C THR A 680 30.54 7.31 33.77
N GLU A 681 29.59 6.40 33.71
CA GLU A 681 28.23 6.70 33.26
C GLU A 681 27.51 7.53 34.34
N THR A 682 26.98 8.69 33.96
CA THR A 682 26.34 9.62 34.91
C THR A 682 24.83 9.67 34.78
N LYS A 683 24.27 9.21 33.66
CA LYS A 683 22.83 9.23 33.38
C LYS A 683 22.43 8.00 32.56
N PRO A 684 21.29 7.36 32.88
CA PRO A 684 20.76 6.28 32.07
C PRO A 684 20.49 6.74 30.64
N ALA A 685 20.87 5.91 29.67
CA ALA A 685 20.60 6.14 28.26
C ALA A 685 20.63 4.82 27.48
N GLY A 686 19.97 4.80 26.33
CA GLY A 686 20.05 3.68 25.39
C GLY A 686 19.74 4.08 23.97
N ALA A 687 19.89 3.13 23.07
CA ALA A 687 19.53 3.31 21.67
C ALA A 687 19.21 1.98 20.99
N VAL A 688 18.39 2.05 19.95
CA VAL A 688 18.30 1.03 18.91
C VAL A 688 18.97 1.58 17.66
N VAL A 689 20.00 0.90 17.18
CA VAL A 689 20.81 1.33 16.04
C VAL A 689 20.69 0.31 14.92
N CYS A 690 20.40 0.77 13.71
CA CYS A 690 20.39 -0.06 12.51
C CYS A 690 21.55 0.32 11.61
N LEU A 691 22.35 -0.67 11.21
CA LEU A 691 23.48 -0.53 10.31
C LEU A 691 23.22 -1.30 9.01
N GLU A 692 23.89 -0.89 7.94
CA GLU A 692 24.02 -1.70 6.73
C GLU A 692 24.92 -2.90 7.04
N ALA A 693 24.42 -4.11 6.79
CA ALA A 693 25.11 -5.35 7.16
C ALA A 693 26.46 -5.52 6.43
N ALA A 694 26.59 -4.98 5.22
CA ALA A 694 27.81 -5.11 4.42
C ALA A 694 28.93 -4.15 4.84
N THR A 695 28.58 -2.98 5.38
CA THR A 695 29.54 -1.86 5.56
C THR A 695 29.64 -1.35 7.00
N GLY A 696 28.69 -1.70 7.87
CA GLY A 696 28.60 -1.16 9.22
C GLY A 696 28.11 0.28 9.28
N LYS A 697 27.74 0.89 8.15
CA LYS A 697 27.27 2.28 8.12
C LYS A 697 25.89 2.41 8.75
N GLU A 698 25.71 3.41 9.61
CA GLU A 698 24.42 3.72 10.22
C GLU A 698 23.37 4.09 9.16
N VAL A 699 22.23 3.40 9.22
CA VAL A 699 21.04 3.64 8.39
C VAL A 699 20.05 4.51 9.15
N TRP A 700 19.78 4.14 10.40
CA TRP A 700 18.93 4.91 11.32
C TRP A 700 19.28 4.57 12.77
N ARG A 701 18.89 5.48 13.66
CA ARG A 701 19.01 5.33 15.11
C ARG A 701 17.76 5.87 15.79
N TYR A 702 17.37 5.22 16.88
CA TYR A 702 16.34 5.70 17.79
C TYR A 702 16.86 5.67 19.22
N ASP A 703 16.92 6.84 19.87
CA ASP A 703 17.38 6.96 21.25
C ASP A 703 16.27 6.62 22.25
N THR A 704 16.62 5.86 23.28
CA THR A 704 15.73 5.47 24.37
C THR A 704 16.19 6.06 25.70
N PRO A 705 15.29 6.36 26.65
CA PRO A 705 15.66 6.92 27.95
C PRO A 705 16.55 6.01 28.79
N LYS A 706 16.46 4.69 28.58
CA LYS A 706 17.27 3.67 29.26
C LYS A 706 17.72 2.60 28.26
N SER A 707 18.51 1.67 28.75
CA SER A 707 19.15 0.65 27.94
C SER A 707 18.20 -0.34 27.27
N VAL A 708 18.59 -0.76 26.06
CA VAL A 708 18.02 -1.88 25.32
C VAL A 708 19.09 -2.96 25.26
N HIS A 709 19.27 -3.71 26.35
CA HIS A 709 20.35 -4.71 26.50
C HIS A 709 20.00 -6.10 25.97
N THR A 710 18.78 -6.28 25.47
CA THR A 710 18.28 -7.58 24.99
C THR A 710 18.24 -7.61 23.47
N ALA A 711 18.12 -8.83 22.91
CA ALA A 711 17.91 -8.98 21.48
C ALA A 711 16.63 -8.26 21.05
N THR A 712 16.70 -7.52 19.93
CA THR A 712 15.49 -6.98 19.29
C THR A 712 14.81 -8.08 18.47
N ALA A 713 13.51 -7.94 18.23
CA ALA A 713 12.76 -8.80 17.31
C ALA A 713 12.20 -7.97 16.15
N ALA A 714 11.82 -8.58 15.04
CA ALA A 714 11.22 -7.84 13.95
C ALA A 714 10.22 -8.65 13.16
N ASP A 715 9.38 -7.93 12.44
CA ASP A 715 8.52 -8.46 11.39
C ASP A 715 8.79 -7.80 10.03
N ALA A 716 7.84 -7.91 9.10
CA ALA A 716 7.94 -7.33 7.77
C ALA A 716 8.09 -5.78 7.78
N ARG A 717 7.61 -5.09 8.81
CA ARG A 717 7.47 -3.63 8.89
C ARG A 717 8.07 -3.00 10.14
N THR A 718 8.33 -3.76 11.18
CA THR A 718 8.57 -3.25 12.54
C THR A 718 9.74 -3.94 13.19
N VAL A 719 10.57 -3.18 13.90
CA VAL A 719 11.54 -3.67 14.88
C VAL A 719 10.95 -3.42 16.26
N TYR A 720 10.93 -4.45 17.09
CA TYR A 720 10.47 -4.42 18.47
C TYR A 720 11.68 -4.48 19.41
N ALA A 721 11.76 -3.51 20.32
CA ALA A 721 12.82 -3.40 21.31
C ALA A 721 12.23 -3.36 22.72
N ALA A 722 12.80 -4.14 23.62
CA ALA A 722 12.44 -4.17 25.03
C ALA A 722 13.43 -3.29 25.81
N CYS A 723 12.91 -2.25 26.46
CA CYS A 723 13.72 -1.26 27.14
C CYS A 723 13.58 -1.37 28.67
N ARG A 724 14.67 -1.09 29.36
CA ARG A 724 14.75 -1.03 30.82
C ARG A 724 13.90 0.07 31.47
N ASP A 725 13.38 1.00 30.69
CA ASP A 725 12.37 1.97 31.14
C ASP A 725 10.97 1.37 31.31
N GLY A 726 10.81 0.09 30.99
CA GLY A 726 9.56 -0.66 31.11
C GLY A 726 8.68 -0.59 29.86
N PHE A 727 9.18 -0.03 28.76
CA PHE A 727 8.44 0.03 27.50
C PHE A 727 8.94 -0.97 26.46
N VAL A 728 8.00 -1.59 25.76
CA VAL A 728 8.21 -2.17 24.43
C VAL A 728 8.10 -1.05 23.42
N TYR A 729 9.14 -0.84 22.62
CA TYR A 729 9.18 0.11 21.50
C TYR A 729 8.96 -0.62 20.18
N ALA A 730 8.08 -0.09 19.34
CA ALA A 730 7.87 -0.56 17.98
C ALA A 730 8.33 0.52 17.00
N LEU A 731 9.42 0.23 16.30
CA LEU A 731 10.09 1.15 15.38
C LEU A 731 9.84 0.70 13.95
N ASP A 732 9.58 1.64 13.04
CA ASP A 732 9.51 1.34 11.62
C ASP A 732 10.85 0.76 11.14
N ARG A 733 10.81 -0.42 10.54
CA ARG A 733 12.01 -1.18 10.17
C ARG A 733 12.88 -0.45 9.13
N LYS A 734 12.30 0.42 8.30
CA LYS A 734 13.03 1.14 7.25
C LYS A 734 13.63 2.44 7.75
N THR A 735 12.91 3.16 8.60
CA THR A 735 13.21 4.55 8.97
C THR A 735 13.65 4.72 10.42
N GLY A 736 13.44 3.73 11.28
CA GLY A 736 13.69 3.80 12.72
C GLY A 736 12.67 4.65 13.49
N LYS A 737 11.66 5.21 12.81
CA LYS A 737 10.67 6.08 13.47
C LYS A 737 9.77 5.28 14.41
N LEU A 738 9.50 5.85 15.58
CA LEU A 738 8.53 5.28 16.52
C LEU A 738 7.15 5.14 15.86
N ARG A 739 6.60 3.93 15.89
CA ARG A 739 5.22 3.63 15.49
C ARG A 739 4.30 3.61 16.69
N TRP A 740 4.70 2.90 17.74
CA TRP A 740 4.03 2.88 19.03
C TRP A 740 5.00 2.45 20.12
N LYS A 741 4.65 2.70 21.38
CA LYS A 741 5.30 2.07 22.55
C LYS A 741 4.27 1.66 23.59
N ARG A 742 4.56 0.63 24.38
CA ARG A 742 3.66 0.11 25.42
C ARG A 742 4.42 -0.15 26.72
N SER A 743 3.94 0.41 27.82
CA SER A 743 4.48 0.15 29.16
C SER A 743 3.98 -1.19 29.70
N LEU A 744 4.87 -1.94 30.35
CA LEU A 744 4.56 -3.12 31.16
C LEU A 744 4.84 -2.87 32.65
N GLY A 745 4.98 -1.59 33.06
CA GLY A 745 5.07 -1.17 34.45
C GLY A 745 6.44 -1.34 35.11
N SER A 746 7.23 -2.34 34.73
CA SER A 746 8.59 -2.57 35.24
C SER A 746 9.59 -2.86 34.12
N ALA A 747 10.88 -2.77 34.43
CA ALA A 747 11.98 -2.87 33.47
C ALA A 747 11.86 -4.12 32.59
N LEU A 748 12.16 -4.00 31.30
CA LEU A 748 12.22 -5.15 30.42
C LEU A 748 13.66 -5.63 30.30
N THR A 749 13.93 -6.78 30.91
CA THR A 749 15.24 -7.45 30.98
C THR A 749 15.30 -8.69 30.09
N ALA A 750 14.20 -8.98 29.40
CA ALA A 750 14.04 -10.04 28.41
C ALA A 750 13.64 -9.43 27.05
N GLY A 751 14.10 -10.03 25.95
CA GLY A 751 13.75 -9.56 24.61
C GLY A 751 12.27 -9.79 24.27
N PRO A 752 11.71 -9.09 23.27
CA PRO A 752 10.38 -9.42 22.76
C PRO A 752 10.43 -10.64 21.83
N ALA A 753 9.31 -11.34 21.70
CA ALA A 753 9.13 -12.44 20.74
C ALA A 753 7.97 -12.12 19.78
N VAL A 754 8.15 -12.42 18.49
CA VAL A 754 7.13 -12.14 17.46
C VAL A 754 6.56 -13.45 16.96
N ALA A 755 5.24 -13.61 17.04
CA ALA A 755 4.51 -14.66 16.36
C ALA A 755 4.01 -14.18 15.00
N ALA A 756 4.05 -15.06 13.99
CA ALA A 756 3.52 -14.82 12.66
C ALA A 756 2.49 -15.90 12.29
N TYR A 757 1.58 -15.58 11.38
CA TYR A 757 0.68 -16.56 10.79
C TYR A 757 1.45 -17.64 10.03
N ALA A 758 0.83 -18.82 9.86
CA ALA A 758 1.37 -19.87 9.00
C ALA A 758 1.74 -19.31 7.61
N GLY A 759 2.99 -19.51 7.18
CA GLY A 759 3.55 -18.92 5.96
C GLY A 759 4.33 -17.61 6.14
N GLY A 760 4.39 -17.05 7.35
CA GLY A 760 5.35 -16.02 7.76
C GLY A 760 5.16 -14.62 7.15
N ALA A 761 4.09 -14.39 6.39
CA ALA A 761 3.88 -13.13 5.67
C ALA A 761 3.34 -11.99 6.54
N LEU A 762 2.62 -12.31 7.63
CA LEU A 762 1.97 -11.35 8.51
C LEU A 762 2.25 -11.68 9.98
N SER A 763 2.61 -10.66 10.75
CA SER A 763 2.75 -10.72 12.20
C SER A 763 1.38 -10.87 12.84
N LEU A 764 1.31 -11.77 13.81
CA LEU A 764 0.11 -12.07 14.56
C LEU A 764 0.13 -11.39 15.92
N ALA A 765 1.25 -11.46 16.62
CA ALA A 765 1.39 -10.94 17.98
C ALA A 765 2.84 -10.65 18.35
N VAL A 766 3.03 -9.74 19.30
CA VAL A 766 4.30 -9.50 19.97
C VAL A 766 4.14 -9.86 21.45
N TYR A 767 4.98 -10.75 21.94
CA TYR A 767 5.04 -11.15 23.35
C TYR A 767 6.19 -10.44 24.02
N ALA A 768 5.93 -9.90 25.19
CA ALA A 768 6.93 -9.29 26.05
C ALA A 768 6.65 -9.65 27.50
N VAL A 769 7.70 -9.67 28.31
CA VAL A 769 7.60 -9.95 29.75
C VAL A 769 8.44 -8.94 30.51
N SER A 770 7.88 -8.37 31.56
CA SER A 770 8.62 -7.50 32.47
C SER A 770 9.48 -8.30 33.44
N SER A 771 10.48 -7.65 34.03
CA SER A 771 11.38 -8.29 35.01
C SER A 771 10.64 -8.87 36.21
N GLU A 772 9.44 -8.38 36.51
CA GLU A 772 8.58 -8.85 37.62
C GLU A 772 7.52 -9.88 37.20
N GLY A 773 7.57 -10.36 35.96
CA GLY A 773 6.70 -11.44 35.48
C GLY A 773 5.33 -10.99 34.95
N LEU A 774 5.14 -9.72 34.59
CA LEU A 774 3.97 -9.32 33.79
C LEU A 774 4.21 -9.69 32.34
N VAL A 775 3.49 -10.69 31.85
CA VAL A 775 3.51 -11.11 30.44
C VAL A 775 2.41 -10.39 29.69
N ALA A 776 2.73 -9.84 28.52
CA ALA A 776 1.78 -9.19 27.65
C ALA A 776 1.87 -9.76 26.22
N CYS A 777 0.71 -10.01 25.64
CA CYS A 777 0.55 -10.23 24.20
C CYS A 777 -0.01 -8.96 23.57
N LEU A 778 0.72 -8.40 22.62
CA LEU A 778 0.45 -7.10 22.02
C LEU A 778 0.16 -7.24 20.53
N SER A 779 -0.78 -6.42 20.06
CA SER A 779 -1.04 -6.22 18.63
C SER A 779 0.20 -5.62 17.95
N PRO A 780 0.72 -6.24 16.88
CA PRO A 780 1.86 -5.71 16.13
C PRO A 780 1.57 -4.34 15.49
N ALA A 781 0.31 -4.04 15.20
CA ALA A 781 -0.10 -2.87 14.43
C ALA A 781 -0.02 -1.56 15.24
N ASP A 782 -0.51 -1.58 16.47
CA ASP A 782 -0.76 -0.41 17.32
C ASP A 782 -0.32 -0.61 18.79
N GLY A 783 0.22 -1.77 19.13
CA GLY A 783 0.65 -2.09 20.49
C GLY A 783 -0.50 -2.22 21.48
N LYS A 784 -1.75 -2.40 21.01
CA LYS A 784 -2.89 -2.70 21.88
C LYS A 784 -2.64 -4.02 22.61
N VAL A 785 -2.96 -4.05 23.89
CA VAL A 785 -2.90 -5.27 24.70
C VAL A 785 -4.02 -6.19 24.26
N LEU A 786 -3.67 -7.39 23.81
CA LEU A 786 -4.63 -8.45 23.46
C LEU A 786 -4.98 -9.28 24.69
N TRP A 787 -3.97 -9.58 25.50
CA TRP A 787 -4.12 -10.15 26.83
C TRP A 787 -2.87 -9.89 27.68
N THR A 788 -3.03 -9.95 29.01
CA THR A 788 -1.93 -9.96 29.97
C THR A 788 -2.05 -11.14 30.94
N ARG A 789 -0.91 -11.52 31.53
CA ARG A 789 -0.86 -12.49 32.62
C ARG A 789 0.27 -12.15 33.57
N ASP A 790 -0.05 -12.00 34.85
CA ASP A 790 0.93 -11.87 35.93
C ASP A 790 1.33 -13.25 36.44
N LEU A 791 2.61 -13.63 36.27
CA LEU A 791 3.13 -14.92 36.73
C LEU A 791 3.14 -15.05 38.26
N ARG A 792 3.16 -13.94 39.01
CA ARG A 792 3.09 -13.94 40.48
C ARG A 792 1.74 -14.46 40.95
N SER A 793 0.67 -14.16 40.22
CA SER A 793 -0.70 -14.66 40.53
C SER A 793 -0.80 -16.19 40.49
N GLN A 794 0.06 -16.86 39.71
CA GLN A 794 0.03 -18.32 39.54
C GLN A 794 0.69 -19.07 40.69
N THR A 795 1.58 -18.40 41.44
CA THR A 795 2.41 -19.06 42.45
C THR A 795 2.35 -18.41 43.82
N GLY A 796 1.81 -17.18 43.93
CA GLY A 796 1.86 -16.37 45.14
C GLY A 796 3.28 -15.92 45.54
N ARG A 797 4.29 -16.17 44.70
CA ARG A 797 5.70 -15.90 44.96
C ARG A 797 6.19 -14.71 44.15
N GLU A 798 7.30 -14.13 44.58
CA GLU A 798 8.00 -13.14 43.75
C GLU A 798 8.60 -13.83 42.54
N VAL A 799 8.50 -13.18 41.38
CA VAL A 799 8.99 -13.69 40.11
C VAL A 799 10.05 -12.73 39.59
N GLN A 800 11.20 -13.26 39.16
CA GLN A 800 12.18 -12.50 38.38
C GLN A 800 12.41 -13.18 37.03
N VAL A 801 12.42 -12.39 35.95
CA VAL A 801 12.52 -12.89 34.57
C VAL A 801 13.70 -12.25 33.85
N LEU A 802 14.58 -13.09 33.31
CA LEU A 802 15.65 -12.73 32.36
C LEU A 802 15.54 -13.50 31.04
N SER A 803 14.80 -14.61 31.04
CA SER A 803 14.51 -15.42 29.85
C SER A 803 13.62 -14.64 28.87
N THR A 804 14.08 -14.54 27.62
CA THR A 804 13.23 -14.10 26.50
C THR A 804 12.09 -15.10 26.31
N PRO A 805 10.83 -14.65 26.13
CA PRO A 805 9.72 -15.55 25.83
C PRO A 805 9.96 -16.31 24.53
N VAL A 806 9.65 -17.61 24.51
CA VAL A 806 9.78 -18.43 23.30
C VAL A 806 8.43 -18.96 22.89
N VAL A 807 7.99 -18.56 21.69
CA VAL A 807 6.66 -18.85 21.16
C VAL A 807 6.77 -19.95 20.10
N VAL A 808 5.99 -21.02 20.27
CA VAL A 808 5.92 -22.16 19.34
C VAL A 808 4.48 -22.56 19.07
N SER A 809 4.19 -23.17 17.92
CA SER A 809 2.86 -23.73 17.63
C SER A 809 2.60 -24.97 18.51
N GLY A 810 1.48 -24.98 19.23
CA GLY A 810 1.09 -26.04 20.17
C GLY A 810 0.60 -27.33 19.51
N ASP A 811 -0.03 -27.23 18.34
CA ASP A 811 -0.76 -28.32 17.67
C ASP A 811 -0.38 -28.51 16.19
N GLY A 812 0.62 -27.77 15.70
CA GLY A 812 1.04 -27.77 14.30
C GLY A 812 0.08 -27.07 13.34
N SER A 813 -1.15 -26.75 13.77
CA SER A 813 -2.13 -25.97 12.99
C SER A 813 -1.79 -24.47 13.02
N GLY A 814 -1.08 -24.04 14.07
CA GLY A 814 -0.75 -22.64 14.31
C GLY A 814 -1.86 -21.84 14.97
N THR A 815 -3.02 -22.47 15.23
CA THR A 815 -4.13 -21.84 15.97
C THR A 815 -3.82 -21.80 17.46
N THR A 816 -3.20 -22.85 18.00
CA THR A 816 -2.73 -22.90 19.39
C THR A 816 -1.25 -22.58 19.45
N ARG A 817 -0.83 -21.81 20.45
CA ARG A 817 0.58 -21.52 20.72
C ARG A 817 0.93 -21.73 22.17
N HIS A 818 2.16 -22.16 22.39
CA HIS A 818 2.78 -22.23 23.71
C HIS A 818 3.89 -21.19 23.79
N VAL A 819 3.88 -20.40 24.86
CA VAL A 819 4.90 -19.43 25.22
C VAL A 819 5.62 -19.93 26.46
N PHE A 820 6.92 -20.17 26.34
CA PHE A 820 7.77 -20.62 27.45
C PHE A 820 8.61 -19.48 28.01
N ILE A 821 8.64 -19.35 29.34
CA ILE A 821 9.38 -18.28 30.05
C ILE A 821 10.10 -18.88 31.26
N GLY A 822 11.43 -18.84 31.25
CA GLY A 822 12.26 -19.17 32.40
C GLY A 822 12.26 -18.05 33.45
N SER A 823 12.36 -18.42 34.73
CA SER A 823 12.26 -17.48 35.84
C SER A 823 12.93 -17.98 37.12
N MET A 824 13.10 -17.05 38.06
CA MET A 824 13.35 -17.32 39.47
C MET A 824 12.06 -17.08 40.26
N LEU A 825 11.68 -18.03 41.11
CA LEU A 825 10.63 -17.82 42.10
C LEU A 825 11.26 -17.65 43.48
N THR A 826 10.89 -16.59 44.20
CA THR A 826 11.33 -16.37 45.59
C THR A 826 10.15 -16.45 46.54
N ASN A 827 10.26 -17.33 47.53
CA ASN A 827 9.27 -17.42 48.60
C ASN A 827 9.47 -16.26 49.60
N LYS A 828 8.42 -15.46 49.80
CA LYS A 828 8.45 -14.26 50.66
C LYS A 828 8.74 -14.58 52.13
N ASN A 829 8.38 -15.76 52.61
CA ASN A 829 8.46 -16.10 54.03
C ASN A 829 9.86 -16.59 54.46
N ASN A 830 10.61 -17.21 53.56
CA ASN A 830 11.90 -17.84 53.88
C ASN A 830 13.01 -17.54 52.87
N ALA A 831 12.75 -16.68 51.88
CA ALA A 831 13.66 -16.32 50.79
C ALA A 831 14.18 -17.51 49.96
N ALA A 832 13.53 -18.69 50.04
CA ALA A 832 13.91 -19.84 49.24
C ALA A 832 13.65 -19.55 47.76
N LYS A 833 14.65 -19.87 46.93
CA LYS A 833 14.66 -19.64 45.48
C LYS A 833 14.52 -20.94 44.72
N THR A 834 13.74 -20.95 43.66
CA THR A 834 13.55 -22.13 42.80
C THR A 834 13.55 -21.72 41.33
N ALA A 835 14.25 -22.51 40.52
CA ALA A 835 14.25 -22.40 39.07
C ALA A 835 12.90 -22.87 38.52
N ALA A 836 12.24 -22.02 37.71
CA ALA A 836 10.88 -22.26 37.25
C ALA A 836 10.71 -21.92 35.77
N LEU A 837 10.03 -22.80 35.04
CA LEU A 837 9.62 -22.61 33.65
C LEU A 837 8.09 -22.52 33.60
N PHE A 838 7.57 -21.40 33.09
CA PHE A 838 6.15 -21.22 32.83
C PHE A 838 5.82 -21.62 31.40
N ARG A 839 4.62 -22.19 31.21
CA ARG A 839 4.00 -22.39 29.90
C ARG A 839 2.68 -21.65 29.85
N ILE A 840 2.57 -20.72 28.91
CA ILE A 840 1.34 -19.98 28.63
C ILE A 840 0.79 -20.48 27.31
N GLU A 841 -0.52 -20.69 27.25
CA GLU A 841 -1.22 -21.11 26.06
C GLU A 841 -2.18 -20.01 25.62
N ASP A 842 -2.12 -19.66 24.35
CA ASP A 842 -3.13 -18.82 23.72
C ASP A 842 -3.57 -19.42 22.39
N THR A 843 -4.75 -19.00 21.94
CA THR A 843 -5.34 -19.44 20.68
C THR A 843 -5.73 -18.27 19.80
N VAL A 844 -5.72 -18.48 18.49
CA VAL A 844 -6.34 -17.58 17.52
C VAL A 844 -7.56 -18.29 16.97
N GLY A 845 -8.69 -17.59 16.87
CA GLY A 845 -9.89 -18.15 16.24
C GLY A 845 -9.61 -18.59 14.80
N GLU A 846 -10.36 -19.61 14.34
CA GLU A 846 -10.27 -20.15 12.98
C GLU A 846 -10.48 -19.09 11.88
#